data_AF-A0A4Q1BMI5-F1
#
_entry.id   AF-A0A4Q1BMI5-F1
#
_cell.length_a   1.000
_cell.length_b   1.000
_cell.length_c   1.000
_cell.angle_alpha   90.00
_cell.angle_beta   90.00
_cell.angle_gamma   90.00
#
_symmetry.space_group_name_H-M   'P 1'
#
loop_
_entity.id
_entity.type
_entity.pdbx_description
1 polymer ?
#
loop_
_entity_poly.entity_id
_entity_poly.type
_entity_poly.pdbx_seq_one_letter_code
_entity_poly.pdbx_strand_id
1 'polypeptide(L)'
;MSLTHDNVAKLPSAPQVRRTPSGHSVHSGQSGSRTPSLHQPQSLSRRSSMSAGQRLNIGPTHNVNVGEIGVPVVTPRKERPSHQRSLTGSYFPSQPGVVSMEGEWPIGDEDTWKTALKAEEMEPNDVQGVANRVVRHVTTTLARQAFNVDELAAYQATALSVRDQLLTRWNETTGHHTLRAPKRIYYLSIEWLIGRSLDNAVLNLGLRNTYEEATRKLGFNFEDLLDQERDAGLGNGGLGRLAACYIDSMATLCLPGWGYGLRYNYGIFKQLISSSGEQLEAPDPWLDRENPWEIARLDVSYPIRFFGNVETIPNTDRARWTGGMECMAVAYDTPIPGFATKNCANIRLWKATPISGFDLNSFNAGNYEASVSASSSVENITRVLYPNDNMYQGKLLRLQQQYLWTSASLQDILRRYTKLDLSWSKLPEYVCIQMNDTHPTIAIPELMRILIDEEELSYEQAWKITTKVFAYTNHTVLPEALEKWELSLFEQLLPRHLQIIYKINYDFLNQVAKRWPNDVDRLARMSIIQEGSPKYVRMANLAIVGSFKVNGVAELHSQLLQATIFRDFVEFKGRDFFTNVTNGITPRRWLLQCNPELAALVTHTLGSEEWLLNAKLLTNLLPMGDNAEFRGAFKAIKQSNKGRLADVLESELGIDINVNSIFACQIKRLHEYKRQTITIFSMIYRYLKIKTATREEKKKMQPWTMIFAGKAAPGYYIAKLVIRLIVNVGKVVNNDPDVGDLLRICFIPDYSVSIAEVLVPAADVSVQVSTAGTEASGTSNMKLALNGALLLGTVDGANVEIAEDAGEDQCFMFGHLADQVAQVRFNNSYNALPLEQRSPELAEVFKMIESGTFGDGHIYEALLKTVYEHDYYLVSNDFGSYLEAQRLVDDLFKNDPEEWTKKAILTAFAMGDFSSDRSVQDYADGIWSVEPCRVPE
;
A
#
# COMPACT_ATOMS: atom_id res chain seq x y z
N MET A 1 -15.41 -26.52 26.89
CA MET A 1 -15.51 -27.53 27.97
C MET A 1 -16.18 -26.91 29.19
N SER A 2 -16.95 -27.70 29.94
CA SER A 2 -17.93 -27.35 30.96
C SER A 2 -17.38 -26.77 32.28
N LEU A 3 -18.15 -25.83 32.86
CA LEU A 3 -18.06 -25.24 34.20
C LEU A 3 -18.04 -26.26 35.35
N THR A 4 -17.31 -25.94 36.44
CA THR A 4 -17.83 -26.02 37.83
C THR A 4 -17.05 -25.10 38.79
N HIS A 5 -17.78 -24.58 39.76
CA HIS A 5 -17.47 -23.54 40.75
C HIS A 5 -17.14 -24.14 42.15
N ASP A 6 -16.52 -23.31 43.02
CA ASP A 6 -16.60 -23.24 44.50
C ASP A 6 -15.59 -24.00 45.42
N ASN A 7 -14.71 -23.29 46.16
CA ASN A 7 -14.99 -22.66 47.49
C ASN A 7 -13.71 -22.26 48.32
N VAL A 8 -13.60 -20.96 48.64
CA VAL A 8 -13.52 -20.29 49.98
C VAL A 8 -12.40 -20.58 51.06
N ALA A 9 -11.70 -19.47 51.39
CA ALA A 9 -11.17 -18.97 52.69
C ALA A 9 -9.80 -19.40 53.31
N LYS A 10 -8.89 -18.42 53.52
CA LYS A 10 -8.62 -17.73 54.82
C LYS A 10 -7.44 -16.71 54.75
N LEU A 11 -7.66 -15.51 55.30
CA LEU A 11 -6.68 -14.45 55.65
C LEU A 11 -5.96 -14.75 56.99
N PRO A 12 -4.86 -14.04 57.34
CA PRO A 12 -4.93 -12.86 58.24
C PRO A 12 -3.91 -11.73 57.89
N SER A 13 -4.34 -10.46 57.74
CA SER A 13 -4.37 -9.34 58.73
C SER A 13 -3.07 -8.53 58.92
N ALA A 14 -3.17 -7.22 58.65
CA ALA A 14 -2.20 -6.15 58.90
C ALA A 14 -1.94 -5.84 60.40
N PRO A 15 -1.12 -4.81 60.70
CA PRO A 15 -1.77 -3.59 61.22
C PRO A 15 -1.22 -2.25 60.68
N GLN A 16 -2.09 -1.25 60.83
CA GLN A 16 -2.09 0.15 60.36
C GLN A 16 -1.41 1.16 61.31
N VAL A 17 -1.49 2.46 60.91
CA VAL A 17 -1.82 3.68 61.73
C VAL A 17 -0.60 4.62 61.94
N ARG A 18 -0.57 5.97 61.77
CA ARG A 18 -1.47 7.16 61.60
C ARG A 18 -0.62 8.33 61.01
N ARG A 19 -1.10 9.14 60.05
CA ARG A 19 -1.82 10.46 60.12
C ARG A 19 -1.06 11.72 60.65
N THR A 20 -0.75 12.65 59.71
CA THR A 20 -1.07 14.13 59.63
C THR A 20 -0.65 15.13 60.74
N PRO A 21 -0.76 16.49 60.58
CA PRO A 21 -0.61 17.43 59.43
C PRO A 21 0.07 18.81 59.78
N SER A 22 0.00 19.78 58.84
CA SER A 22 0.13 21.27 58.96
C SER A 22 1.55 21.88 58.98
N GLY A 23 1.86 23.04 58.40
CA GLY A 23 1.13 24.07 57.63
C GLY A 23 2.01 25.34 57.47
N HIS A 24 1.76 26.15 56.42
CA HIS A 24 2.05 27.61 56.26
C HIS A 24 3.53 28.10 56.34
N SER A 25 4.03 29.18 55.69
CA SER A 25 3.55 30.19 54.73
C SER A 25 4.70 31.19 54.42
N VAL A 26 4.79 31.67 53.17
CA VAL A 26 4.91 33.10 52.76
C VAL A 26 6.26 33.89 52.72
N HIS A 27 6.40 34.63 51.58
CA HIS A 27 7.21 35.83 51.24
C HIS A 27 8.73 35.70 50.97
N SER A 28 9.42 36.47 50.11
CA SER A 28 9.18 37.35 48.95
C SER A 28 10.52 38.04 48.61
N GLY A 29 10.85 38.29 47.33
CA GLY A 29 11.58 39.52 46.93
C GLY A 29 13.06 39.48 46.50
N GLN A 30 13.26 39.62 45.18
CA GLN A 30 14.19 40.52 44.44
C GLN A 30 15.74 40.46 44.50
N SER A 31 16.29 40.29 43.28
CA SER A 31 17.37 41.04 42.60
C SER A 31 18.85 40.91 43.02
N GLY A 32 19.73 40.80 42.02
CA GLY A 32 21.14 41.23 42.12
C GLY A 32 22.17 40.44 41.29
N SER A 33 22.60 41.01 40.16
CA SER A 33 23.71 40.59 39.30
C SER A 33 25.12 40.89 39.88
N ARG A 34 26.15 40.09 39.56
CA ARG A 34 27.42 40.48 38.88
C ARG A 34 28.61 39.51 39.09
N THR A 35 29.39 39.39 38.02
CA THR A 35 30.76 38.89 37.79
C THR A 35 31.84 39.49 38.71
N PRO A 36 33.09 38.96 38.78
CA PRO A 36 34.17 39.47 37.91
C PRO A 36 35.35 38.52 37.57
N SER A 37 36.23 39.00 36.69
CA SER A 37 37.51 38.42 36.22
C SER A 37 38.73 39.28 36.60
N LEU A 38 39.94 38.68 36.46
CA LEU A 38 41.26 39.22 36.00
C LEU A 38 42.46 39.41 36.97
N HIS A 39 43.62 38.95 36.43
CA HIS A 39 45.03 39.42 36.49
C HIS A 39 46.07 38.94 37.55
N GLN A 40 47.10 38.20 37.04
CA GLN A 40 48.61 38.34 37.08
C GLN A 40 49.36 38.81 38.37
N PRO A 41 50.70 38.56 38.58
CA PRO A 41 51.83 38.66 37.62
C PRO A 41 53.09 37.74 37.86
N GLN A 42 54.24 38.17 37.30
CA GLN A 42 55.47 37.52 36.79
C GLN A 42 56.66 37.17 37.76
N SER A 43 57.55 36.29 37.24
CA SER A 43 59.05 36.27 37.27
C SER A 43 59.88 35.84 38.51
N LEU A 44 60.87 34.94 38.30
CA LEU A 44 62.34 35.15 38.47
C LEU A 44 63.19 33.87 38.24
N SER A 45 64.50 34.06 38.03
CA SER A 45 65.48 33.25 37.26
C SER A 45 66.61 32.54 38.04
N ARG A 46 67.46 31.76 37.30
CA ARG A 46 68.91 31.36 37.49
C ARG A 46 69.20 29.97 38.13
N ARG A 47 70.26 29.19 37.79
CA ARG A 47 71.29 29.09 36.71
C ARG A 47 72.15 27.81 36.95
N SER A 48 72.94 27.43 35.92
CA SER A 48 74.21 26.65 35.85
C SER A 48 74.07 25.23 35.26
N SER A 49 74.70 24.76 34.18
CA SER A 49 75.94 25.00 33.37
C SER A 49 77.01 23.92 33.59
N MET A 50 77.32 23.14 32.54
CA MET A 50 78.67 22.61 32.21
C MET A 50 78.73 22.25 30.72
N SER A 51 79.87 22.54 30.09
CA SER A 51 80.14 22.55 28.65
C SER A 51 81.31 21.65 28.27
N ALA A 52 81.23 20.99 27.11
CA ALA A 52 82.32 20.67 26.15
C ALA A 52 81.63 19.94 24.97
N GLY A 53 81.83 20.19 23.68
CA GLY A 53 82.82 20.95 22.94
C GLY A 53 83.13 20.14 21.67
N GLN A 54 82.45 20.39 20.54
CA GLN A 54 82.91 19.96 19.21
C GLN A 54 82.32 20.85 18.11
N ARG A 55 83.13 21.05 17.07
CA ARG A 55 83.23 22.23 16.20
C ARG A 55 82.07 22.39 15.22
N LEU A 56 81.70 23.66 15.01
CA LEU A 56 80.88 24.19 13.94
C LEU A 56 81.52 23.94 12.56
N ASN A 57 80.78 23.31 11.66
CA ASN A 57 80.90 23.52 10.22
C ASN A 57 79.67 24.32 9.77
N ILE A 58 79.92 25.42 9.07
CA ILE A 58 78.92 26.35 8.55
C ILE A 58 78.17 25.68 7.39
N GLY A 59 76.84 25.61 7.47
CA GLY A 59 75.93 25.23 6.38
C GLY A 59 74.82 26.30 6.26
N PRO A 60 74.30 26.55 5.04
CA PRO A 60 73.67 27.82 4.69
C PRO A 60 72.29 28.01 5.31
N THR A 61 71.95 29.28 5.52
CA THR A 61 70.63 29.80 5.85
C THR A 61 69.54 29.16 4.98
N HIS A 62 68.71 28.30 5.56
CA HIS A 62 67.46 27.91 4.93
C HIS A 62 66.48 29.08 5.03
N ASN A 63 66.32 29.79 3.92
CA ASN A 63 65.14 30.62 3.68
C ASN A 63 63.91 29.71 3.74
N VAL A 64 62.95 30.05 4.61
CA VAL A 64 61.64 29.42 4.60
C VAL A 64 60.96 29.80 3.28
N ASN A 65 60.69 28.81 2.43
CA ASN A 65 59.95 29.01 1.20
C ASN A 65 58.48 29.31 1.53
N VAL A 66 58.13 30.59 1.59
CA VAL A 66 56.74 31.05 1.82
C VAL A 66 55.76 30.61 0.71
N GLY A 67 56.24 30.09 -0.42
CA GLY A 67 55.41 29.50 -1.48
C GLY A 67 54.87 28.11 -1.17
N GLU A 68 55.33 27.44 -0.11
CA GLU A 68 54.87 26.10 0.30
C GLU A 68 53.88 26.14 1.47
N ILE A 69 53.62 27.33 2.03
CA ILE A 69 52.60 27.51 3.06
C ILE A 69 51.22 27.38 2.39
N GLY A 70 50.52 26.28 2.68
CA GLY A 70 49.20 25.99 2.12
C GLY A 70 49.19 25.03 0.93
N VAL A 71 50.35 24.52 0.49
CA VAL A 71 50.42 23.47 -0.54
C VAL A 71 50.42 22.10 0.16
N PRO A 72 49.43 21.22 -0.05
CA PRO A 72 49.42 19.91 0.57
C PRO A 72 50.62 19.09 0.09
N VAL A 73 51.43 18.59 1.03
CA VAL A 73 52.49 17.62 0.71
C VAL A 73 51.81 16.30 0.33
N VAL A 74 51.63 16.05 -0.96
CA VAL A 74 51.14 14.77 -1.46
C VAL A 74 52.30 13.78 -1.43
N THR A 75 52.44 13.06 -0.32
CA THR A 75 53.28 11.86 -0.29
C THR A 75 52.50 10.75 -1.02
N PRO A 76 53.00 10.17 -2.11
CA PRO A 76 52.31 9.05 -2.75
C PRO A 76 52.25 7.88 -1.78
N ARG A 77 51.06 7.62 -1.21
CA ARG A 77 50.80 6.38 -0.47
C ARG A 77 50.94 5.24 -1.47
N LYS A 78 51.79 4.24 -1.15
CA LYS A 78 51.76 2.96 -1.86
C LYS A 78 50.30 2.49 -1.95
N GLU A 79 49.82 2.25 -3.16
CA GLU A 79 48.50 1.68 -3.38
C GLU A 79 48.44 0.35 -2.62
N ARG A 80 47.61 0.31 -1.59
CA ARG A 80 47.30 -0.94 -0.89
C ARG A 80 46.33 -1.72 -1.79
N PRO A 81 46.39 -3.05 -1.81
CA PRO A 81 45.35 -3.86 -2.42
C PRO A 81 43.99 -3.37 -1.90
N SER A 82 43.10 -2.98 -2.81
CA SER A 82 41.76 -2.50 -2.47
C SER A 82 40.75 -3.54 -2.90
N HIS A 83 39.75 -3.81 -2.06
CA HIS A 83 38.64 -4.67 -2.44
C HIS A 83 37.72 -3.88 -3.39
N GLN A 84 37.79 -4.16 -4.69
CA GLN A 84 36.84 -3.63 -5.67
C GLN A 84 35.79 -4.71 -5.95
N ARG A 85 34.56 -4.52 -5.45
CA ARG A 85 33.46 -5.48 -5.59
C ARG A 85 32.16 -4.73 -5.87
N SER A 86 31.24 -5.34 -6.60
CA SER A 86 29.91 -4.75 -6.79
C SER A 86 28.97 -5.09 -5.63
N LEU A 87 28.15 -4.11 -5.24
CA LEU A 87 27.35 -4.09 -4.00
C LEU A 87 26.13 -5.04 -3.97
N THR A 88 25.84 -5.68 -5.11
CA THR A 88 24.72 -6.64 -5.26
C THR A 88 25.20 -7.96 -5.86
N GLY A 89 26.49 -8.29 -5.70
CA GLY A 89 27.07 -9.56 -6.18
C GLY A 89 27.22 -9.61 -7.71
N SER A 90 28.25 -8.99 -8.26
CA SER A 90 28.65 -9.22 -9.66
C SER A 90 30.13 -8.86 -9.81
N TYR A 91 30.94 -9.84 -10.24
CA TYR A 91 32.04 -9.66 -11.18
C TYR A 91 31.79 -10.61 -12.37
N PHE A 92 32.37 -10.24 -13.51
CA PHE A 92 32.00 -10.50 -14.90
C PHE A 92 32.26 -11.94 -15.39
N PRO A 93 31.47 -12.49 -16.34
CA PRO A 93 31.99 -13.46 -17.29
C PRO A 93 32.82 -12.68 -18.33
N SER A 94 34.14 -12.85 -18.33
CA SER A 94 34.95 -12.53 -19.53
C SER A 94 34.69 -13.52 -20.68
N GLN A 95 33.89 -14.57 -20.44
CA GLN A 95 33.49 -15.56 -21.43
C GLN A 95 32.03 -16.04 -21.23
N PRO A 96 31.25 -16.20 -22.32
CA PRO A 96 29.96 -16.87 -22.26
C PRO A 96 30.11 -18.28 -21.68
N GLY A 97 29.40 -18.59 -20.60
CA GLY A 97 29.30 -19.94 -20.04
C GLY A 97 30.16 -20.24 -18.80
N VAL A 98 30.91 -19.29 -18.25
CA VAL A 98 31.58 -19.44 -16.94
C VAL A 98 30.89 -18.53 -15.93
N VAL A 99 30.13 -19.13 -15.00
CA VAL A 99 29.42 -18.42 -13.94
C VAL A 99 29.59 -19.20 -12.64
N SER A 100 30.71 -19.01 -11.96
CA SER A 100 30.84 -19.39 -10.55
C SER A 100 31.27 -18.18 -9.73
N MET A 101 30.44 -17.77 -8.77
CA MET A 101 30.87 -16.94 -7.63
C MET A 101 31.61 -17.77 -6.57
N GLU A 102 31.73 -19.09 -6.78
CA GLU A 102 32.48 -19.98 -5.88
C GLU A 102 33.95 -19.56 -5.82
N GLY A 103 34.42 -19.18 -4.62
CA GLY A 103 35.85 -18.99 -4.33
C GLY A 103 36.37 -17.56 -4.23
N GLU A 104 35.54 -16.51 -4.42
CA GLU A 104 36.02 -15.12 -4.32
C GLU A 104 35.79 -14.48 -2.93
N TRP A 105 36.64 -14.80 -1.96
CA TRP A 105 36.59 -14.23 -0.61
C TRP A 105 37.43 -12.96 -0.47
N PRO A 106 37.13 -12.08 0.51
CA PRO A 106 38.02 -10.96 0.84
C PRO A 106 39.45 -11.46 1.05
N ILE A 107 40.44 -10.64 0.68
CA ILE A 107 41.87 -10.89 0.91
C ILE A 107 42.08 -11.22 2.39
N GLY A 108 42.18 -12.51 2.71
CA GLY A 108 42.04 -13.06 4.06
C GLY A 108 41.74 -14.56 4.03
N ASP A 109 41.47 -15.14 5.20
CA ASP A 109 41.13 -16.56 5.34
C ASP A 109 39.66 -16.81 4.97
N GLU A 110 39.45 -17.62 3.93
CA GLU A 110 38.14 -18.07 3.46
C GLU A 110 37.39 -18.89 4.52
N ASP A 111 38.10 -19.75 5.26
CA ASP A 111 37.46 -20.64 6.23
C ASP A 111 36.86 -19.85 7.41
N THR A 112 37.47 -18.72 7.76
CA THR A 112 36.90 -17.76 8.72
C THR A 112 35.52 -17.26 8.28
N TRP A 113 35.36 -16.89 7.00
CA TRP A 113 34.07 -16.44 6.48
C TRP A 113 33.05 -17.58 6.41
N LYS A 114 33.44 -18.74 5.89
CA LYS A 114 32.56 -19.93 5.82
C LYS A 114 32.05 -20.33 7.20
N THR A 115 32.94 -20.36 8.19
CA THR A 115 32.59 -20.72 9.58
C THR A 115 31.60 -19.73 10.17
N ALA A 116 31.82 -18.42 9.96
CA ALA A 116 30.93 -17.38 10.46
C ALA A 116 29.55 -17.42 9.77
N LEU A 117 29.50 -17.61 8.44
CA LEU A 117 28.24 -17.71 7.70
C LEU A 117 27.43 -18.93 8.12
N LYS A 118 28.10 -20.08 8.29
CA LYS A 118 27.44 -21.31 8.76
C LYS A 118 26.89 -21.17 10.18
N ALA A 119 27.54 -20.38 11.05
CA ALA A 119 27.04 -20.10 12.39
C ALA A 119 25.78 -19.21 12.40
N GLU A 120 25.49 -18.52 11.29
CA GLU A 120 24.28 -17.69 11.12
C GLU A 120 23.12 -18.47 10.47
N GLU A 121 23.30 -19.73 10.07
CA GLU A 121 22.21 -20.63 9.65
C GLU A 121 21.35 -21.01 10.87
N MET A 122 20.04 -21.18 10.65
CA MET A 122 19.10 -21.54 11.70
C MET A 122 18.24 -22.73 11.25
N GLU A 123 18.17 -23.74 12.11
CA GLU A 123 17.26 -24.87 11.89
C GLU A 123 15.81 -24.46 12.23
N PRO A 124 14.81 -24.86 11.42
CA PRO A 124 13.42 -24.42 11.60
C PRO A 124 12.82 -24.69 12.99
N ASN A 125 13.30 -25.71 13.70
CA ASN A 125 12.81 -26.12 15.02
C ASN A 125 13.70 -25.66 16.18
N ASP A 126 14.70 -24.80 15.94
CA ASP A 126 15.61 -24.32 17.00
C ASP A 126 15.04 -23.12 17.77
N VAL A 127 14.09 -23.43 18.66
CA VAL A 127 13.46 -22.45 19.57
C VAL A 127 14.50 -21.69 20.40
N GLN A 128 15.53 -22.37 20.90
CA GLN A 128 16.54 -21.73 21.74
C GLN A 128 17.46 -20.82 20.91
N GLY A 129 17.79 -21.22 19.68
CA GLY A 129 18.51 -20.38 18.72
C GLY A 129 17.76 -19.11 18.38
N VAL A 130 16.45 -19.19 18.10
CA VAL A 130 15.59 -18.00 17.92
C VAL A 130 15.64 -17.12 19.16
N ALA A 131 15.41 -17.68 20.35
CA ALA A 131 15.44 -16.91 21.60
C ALA A 131 16.79 -16.20 21.82
N ASN A 132 17.90 -16.88 21.53
CA ASN A 132 19.25 -16.31 21.62
C ASN A 132 19.44 -15.12 20.65
N ARG A 133 18.89 -15.19 19.42
CA ARG A 133 18.96 -14.07 18.46
C ARG A 133 18.08 -12.89 18.87
N VAL A 134 16.88 -13.15 19.38
CA VAL A 134 16.03 -12.08 19.94
C VAL A 134 16.78 -11.38 21.09
N VAL A 135 17.36 -12.13 22.03
CA VAL A 135 18.17 -11.57 23.12
C VAL A 135 19.43 -10.86 22.62
N ARG A 136 20.06 -11.33 21.53
CA ARG A 136 21.16 -10.62 20.86
C ARG A 136 20.69 -9.24 20.40
N HIS A 137 19.59 -9.11 19.66
CA HIS A 137 19.10 -7.80 19.24
C HIS A 137 18.67 -6.91 20.41
N VAL A 138 18.05 -7.47 21.45
CA VAL A 138 17.76 -6.74 22.70
C VAL A 138 19.04 -6.10 23.23
N THR A 139 20.11 -6.89 23.37
CA THR A 139 21.33 -6.47 24.07
C THR A 139 22.29 -5.67 23.22
N THR A 140 22.35 -5.92 21.90
CA THR A 140 23.33 -5.30 21.00
C THR A 140 22.73 -4.24 20.10
N THR A 141 21.54 -4.46 19.54
CA THR A 141 20.92 -3.50 18.61
C THR A 141 20.14 -2.43 19.36
N LEU A 142 19.30 -2.85 20.32
CA LEU A 142 18.47 -1.94 21.12
C LEU A 142 19.18 -1.42 22.37
N ALA A 143 20.37 -1.97 22.69
CA ALA A 143 21.15 -1.63 23.88
C ALA A 143 20.35 -1.71 25.19
N ARG A 144 19.51 -2.75 25.32
CA ARG A 144 18.65 -3.04 26.48
C ARG A 144 19.07 -4.33 27.21
N GLN A 145 18.46 -4.59 28.35
CA GLN A 145 18.71 -5.74 29.23
C GLN A 145 17.37 -6.33 29.71
N ALA A 146 17.37 -7.57 30.19
CA ALA A 146 16.14 -8.28 30.55
C ALA A 146 15.20 -7.51 31.50
N PHE A 147 15.73 -6.65 32.38
CA PHE A 147 14.92 -5.88 33.33
C PHE A 147 14.31 -4.59 32.77
N ASN A 148 14.66 -4.15 31.55
CA ASN A 148 14.15 -2.92 30.93
C ASN A 148 13.64 -3.11 29.49
N VAL A 149 13.33 -4.34 29.10
CA VAL A 149 12.64 -4.66 27.84
C VAL A 149 11.14 -4.57 28.07
N ASP A 150 10.49 -3.69 27.31
CA ASP A 150 9.04 -3.62 27.16
C ASP A 150 8.60 -4.38 25.89
N GLU A 151 7.29 -4.49 25.69
CA GLU A 151 6.69 -5.16 24.52
C GLU A 151 7.19 -4.58 23.19
N LEU A 152 7.34 -3.26 23.11
CA LEU A 152 7.85 -2.59 21.91
C LEU A 152 9.28 -3.04 21.58
N ALA A 153 10.17 -3.05 22.57
CA ALA A 153 11.54 -3.51 22.35
C ALA A 153 11.60 -5.02 22.07
N ALA A 154 10.73 -5.82 22.70
CA ALA A 154 10.60 -7.23 22.39
C ALA A 154 10.13 -7.46 20.94
N TYR A 155 9.15 -6.69 20.48
CA TYR A 155 8.71 -6.67 19.08
C TYR A 155 9.86 -6.29 18.15
N GLN A 156 10.54 -5.16 18.40
CA GLN A 156 11.63 -4.70 17.54
C GLN A 156 12.76 -5.74 17.45
N ALA A 157 13.16 -6.34 18.60
CA ALA A 157 14.18 -7.38 18.61
C ALA A 157 13.73 -8.66 17.87
N THR A 158 12.45 -9.01 18.00
CA THR A 158 11.85 -10.14 17.28
C THR A 158 11.82 -9.90 15.78
N ALA A 159 11.34 -8.74 15.34
CA ALA A 159 11.30 -8.33 13.94
C ALA A 159 12.70 -8.27 13.31
N LEU A 160 13.70 -7.75 14.03
CA LEU A 160 15.09 -7.75 13.60
C LEU A 160 15.63 -9.18 13.44
N SER A 161 15.32 -10.08 14.38
CA SER A 161 15.70 -11.48 14.28
C SER A 161 15.07 -12.17 13.06
N VAL A 162 13.80 -11.86 12.75
CA VAL A 162 13.12 -12.37 11.55
C VAL A 162 13.76 -11.80 10.30
N ARG A 163 14.09 -10.49 10.30
CA ARG A 163 14.76 -9.83 9.18
C ARG A 163 16.10 -10.51 8.85
N ASP A 164 16.88 -10.96 9.83
CA ASP A 164 18.14 -11.67 9.56
C ASP A 164 17.91 -12.93 8.70
N GLN A 165 16.83 -13.67 8.94
CA GLN A 165 16.43 -14.81 8.10
C GLN A 165 16.02 -14.38 6.69
N LEU A 166 15.27 -13.28 6.58
CA LEU A 166 14.88 -12.70 5.29
C LEU A 166 16.08 -12.22 4.48
N LEU A 167 17.07 -11.59 5.13
CA LEU A 167 18.27 -11.08 4.48
C LEU A 167 19.12 -12.20 3.88
N THR A 168 19.18 -13.35 4.56
CA THR A 168 19.86 -14.55 4.05
C THR A 168 19.20 -15.01 2.74
N ARG A 169 17.88 -15.24 2.76
CA ARG A 169 17.09 -15.61 1.57
C ARG A 169 17.15 -14.55 0.46
N TRP A 170 17.14 -13.27 0.82
CA TRP A 170 17.21 -12.15 -0.12
C TRP A 170 18.56 -12.08 -0.83
N ASN A 171 19.66 -12.29 -0.10
CA ASN A 171 21.01 -12.35 -0.66
C ASN A 171 21.17 -13.55 -1.60
N GLU A 172 20.70 -14.73 -1.19
CA GLU A 172 20.71 -15.94 -2.02
C GLU A 172 19.89 -15.75 -3.31
N THR A 173 18.67 -15.21 -3.19
CA THR A 173 17.80 -14.93 -4.34
C THR A 173 18.43 -13.93 -5.29
N THR A 174 18.94 -12.82 -4.76
CA THR A 174 19.58 -11.76 -5.56
C THR A 174 20.84 -12.27 -6.25
N GLY A 175 21.66 -13.06 -5.56
CA GLY A 175 22.82 -13.73 -6.13
C GLY A 175 22.41 -14.69 -7.24
N HIS A 176 21.47 -15.60 -6.98
CA HIS A 176 20.97 -16.56 -7.94
C HIS A 176 20.41 -15.90 -9.21
N HIS A 177 19.54 -14.89 -9.07
CA HIS A 177 19.01 -14.15 -10.22
C HIS A 177 20.07 -13.36 -10.96
N THR A 178 21.15 -12.96 -10.31
CA THR A 178 22.27 -12.27 -10.99
C THR A 178 23.10 -13.26 -11.80
N LEU A 179 23.38 -14.46 -11.26
CA LEU A 179 24.09 -15.54 -11.96
C LEU A 179 23.29 -16.08 -13.16
N ARG A 180 21.98 -16.27 -12.98
CA ARG A 180 21.10 -16.82 -14.03
C ARG A 180 20.70 -15.80 -15.09
N ALA A 181 20.77 -14.51 -14.78
CA ALA A 181 20.32 -13.41 -15.63
C ALA A 181 18.94 -13.66 -16.29
N PRO A 182 17.88 -14.05 -15.54
CA PRO A 182 16.57 -14.25 -16.13
C PRO A 182 15.97 -12.90 -16.56
N LYS A 183 14.96 -12.96 -17.43
CA LYS A 183 14.08 -11.81 -17.66
C LYS A 183 13.40 -11.42 -16.34
N ARG A 184 13.44 -10.15 -15.97
CA ARG A 184 12.90 -9.65 -14.69
C ARG A 184 11.66 -8.79 -14.89
N ILE A 185 10.75 -8.89 -13.91
CA ILE A 185 9.54 -8.08 -13.83
C ILE A 185 9.80 -6.91 -12.89
N TYR A 186 9.43 -5.71 -13.33
CA TYR A 186 9.46 -4.51 -12.50
C TYR A 186 8.05 -3.93 -12.41
N TYR A 187 7.43 -4.11 -11.25
CA TYR A 187 6.07 -3.65 -10.99
C TYR A 187 6.11 -2.24 -10.42
N LEU A 188 5.67 -1.27 -11.22
CA LEU A 188 5.65 0.13 -10.82
C LEU A 188 4.28 0.46 -10.22
N SER A 189 4.21 0.64 -8.89
CA SER A 189 3.03 1.20 -8.22
C SER A 189 3.37 2.38 -7.29
N ILE A 190 2.49 3.39 -7.31
CA ILE A 190 2.55 4.55 -6.41
C ILE A 190 2.08 4.20 -4.98
N GLU A 191 1.43 3.03 -4.79
CA GLU A 191 0.91 2.59 -3.50
C GLU A 191 1.36 1.15 -3.20
N TRP A 192 1.72 0.86 -1.96
CA TRP A 192 2.05 -0.47 -1.46
C TRP A 192 1.38 -0.69 -0.11
N LEU A 193 0.22 -1.35 -0.09
CA LEU A 193 -0.57 -1.49 1.14
C LEU A 193 -0.24 -2.82 1.82
N ILE A 194 1.01 -2.96 2.29
CA ILE A 194 1.57 -4.24 2.79
C ILE A 194 0.95 -4.71 4.12
N GLY A 195 0.54 -3.78 4.99
CA GLY A 195 0.07 -4.07 6.34
C GLY A 195 1.23 -4.29 7.33
N ARG A 196 0.97 -5.01 8.42
CA ARG A 196 2.00 -5.53 9.33
C ARG A 196 2.77 -6.68 8.66
N SER A 197 4.08 -6.75 8.90
CA SER A 197 4.99 -7.69 8.24
C SER A 197 5.39 -8.88 9.11
N LEU A 198 5.38 -8.75 10.44
CA LEU A 198 5.93 -9.77 11.34
C LEU A 198 5.29 -11.14 11.15
N ASP A 199 3.96 -11.21 11.31
CA ASP A 199 3.21 -12.48 11.24
C ASP A 199 3.34 -13.14 9.87
N ASN A 200 3.16 -12.34 8.80
CA ASN A 200 3.30 -12.81 7.43
C ASN A 200 4.72 -13.32 7.13
N ALA A 201 5.75 -12.64 7.64
CA ALA A 201 7.12 -13.05 7.43
C ALA A 201 7.41 -14.40 8.09
N VAL A 202 7.04 -14.58 9.37
CA VAL A 202 7.28 -15.85 10.06
C VAL A 202 6.43 -17.00 9.51
N LEU A 203 5.22 -16.72 9.00
CA LEU A 203 4.38 -17.69 8.29
C LEU A 203 5.04 -18.16 6.99
N ASN A 204 5.46 -17.24 6.12
CA ASN A 204 6.10 -17.57 4.84
C ASN A 204 7.49 -18.21 5.03
N LEU A 205 8.17 -17.90 6.13
CA LEU A 205 9.42 -18.56 6.52
C LEU A 205 9.21 -20.01 7.03
N GLY A 206 8.00 -20.36 7.46
CA GLY A 206 7.69 -21.64 8.13
C GLY A 206 8.14 -21.67 9.60
N LEU A 207 8.28 -20.50 10.25
CA LEU A 207 8.86 -20.35 11.58
C LEU A 207 7.88 -19.78 12.63
N ARG A 208 6.60 -19.61 12.28
CA ARG A 208 5.59 -18.98 13.16
C ARG A 208 5.51 -19.63 14.54
N ASN A 209 5.44 -20.95 14.61
CA ASN A 209 5.37 -21.69 15.88
C ASN A 209 6.68 -21.59 16.68
N THR A 210 7.83 -21.61 15.99
CA THR A 210 9.15 -21.52 16.62
C THR A 210 9.36 -20.15 17.25
N TYR A 211 8.95 -19.08 16.56
CA TYR A 211 8.99 -17.71 17.10
C TYR A 211 8.03 -17.53 18.26
N GLU A 212 6.79 -18.03 18.17
CA GLU A 212 5.83 -17.98 19.26
C GLU A 212 6.36 -18.67 20.52
N GLU A 213 6.90 -19.87 20.38
CA GLU A 213 7.47 -20.59 21.51
C GLU A 213 8.69 -19.87 22.10
N ALA A 214 9.54 -19.30 21.24
CA ALA A 214 10.73 -18.58 21.67
C ALA A 214 10.37 -17.30 22.44
N THR A 215 9.45 -16.48 21.94
CA THR A 215 9.01 -15.26 22.63
C THR A 215 8.28 -15.60 23.93
N ARG A 216 7.48 -16.68 23.94
CA ARG A 216 6.81 -17.18 25.14
C ARG A 216 7.82 -17.57 26.23
N LYS A 217 8.89 -18.28 25.88
CA LYS A 217 9.99 -18.62 26.82
C LYS A 217 10.73 -17.39 27.33
N LEU A 218 10.77 -16.31 26.56
CA LEU A 218 11.33 -15.02 26.97
C LEU A 218 10.36 -14.17 27.81
N GLY A 219 9.11 -14.62 27.97
CA GLY A 219 8.09 -13.96 28.80
C GLY A 219 7.13 -13.05 28.04
N PHE A 220 7.04 -13.15 26.71
CA PHE A 220 6.16 -12.32 25.87
C PHE A 220 5.17 -13.18 25.08
N ASN A 221 3.89 -12.79 25.12
CA ASN A 221 2.88 -13.35 24.23
C ASN A 221 3.12 -12.83 22.80
N PHE A 222 3.06 -13.70 21.79
CA PHE A 222 3.39 -13.32 20.42
C PHE A 222 2.37 -12.33 19.84
N GLU A 223 1.07 -12.49 20.16
CA GLU A 223 0.02 -11.59 19.70
C GLU A 223 0.22 -10.16 20.23
N ASP A 224 0.61 -10.00 21.50
CA ASP A 224 0.92 -8.69 22.09
C ASP A 224 2.07 -8.00 21.33
N LEU A 225 3.04 -8.77 20.81
CA LEU A 225 4.13 -8.25 19.98
C LEU A 225 3.65 -7.84 18.58
N LEU A 226 2.71 -8.59 17.99
CA LEU A 226 2.09 -8.25 16.70
C LEU A 226 1.34 -6.92 16.79
N ASP A 227 0.73 -6.60 17.93
CA ASP A 227 0.01 -5.34 18.15
C ASP A 227 0.91 -4.12 18.35
N GLN A 228 2.20 -4.32 18.65
CA GLN A 228 3.18 -3.23 18.65
C GLN A 228 3.57 -2.78 17.24
N GLU A 229 3.36 -3.63 16.23
CA GLU A 229 3.67 -3.30 14.84
C GLU A 229 2.61 -2.34 14.25
N ARG A 230 3.08 -1.25 13.64
CA ARG A 230 2.22 -0.35 12.87
C ARG A 230 2.16 -0.79 11.41
N ASP A 231 0.97 -0.69 10.80
CA ASP A 231 0.85 -0.80 9.34
C ASP A 231 1.82 0.16 8.64
N ALA A 232 2.49 -0.31 7.60
CA ALA A 232 3.33 0.58 6.81
C ALA A 232 2.47 1.58 6.02
N GLY A 233 2.65 2.88 6.28
CA GLY A 233 1.99 3.98 5.59
C GLY A 233 2.48 4.19 4.15
N LEU A 234 2.40 3.15 3.32
CA LEU A 234 2.93 3.11 1.95
C LEU A 234 1.84 3.05 0.88
N GLY A 235 0.57 2.91 1.26
CA GLY A 235 -0.57 2.81 0.35
C GLY A 235 -1.88 3.21 1.02
N ASN A 236 -2.97 3.24 0.25
CA ASN A 236 -4.30 3.63 0.75
C ASN A 236 -5.42 2.70 0.28
N GLY A 237 -5.49 2.40 -1.03
CA GLY A 237 -6.64 1.73 -1.62
C GLY A 237 -6.42 0.28 -2.07
N GLY A 238 -7.42 -0.25 -2.79
CA GLY A 238 -7.35 -1.55 -3.46
C GLY A 238 -6.20 -1.65 -4.46
N LEU A 239 -5.79 -0.54 -5.09
CA LEU A 239 -4.64 -0.49 -6.00
C LEU A 239 -3.34 -0.93 -5.32
N GLY A 240 -3.04 -0.34 -4.15
CA GLY A 240 -1.84 -0.69 -3.38
C GLY A 240 -1.93 -2.05 -2.71
N ARG A 241 -3.14 -2.51 -2.35
CA ARG A 241 -3.34 -3.84 -1.78
C ARG A 241 -3.17 -4.94 -2.83
N LEU A 242 -3.60 -4.69 -4.07
CA LEU A 242 -3.36 -5.57 -5.22
C LEU A 242 -1.86 -5.71 -5.48
N ALA A 243 -1.13 -4.60 -5.56
CA ALA A 243 0.32 -4.61 -5.73
C ALA A 243 1.02 -5.44 -4.63
N ALA A 244 0.58 -5.29 -3.38
CA ALA A 244 1.10 -6.05 -2.26
C ALA A 244 0.72 -7.56 -2.31
N CYS A 245 -0.45 -7.94 -2.82
CA CYS A 245 -0.76 -9.36 -3.07
C CYS A 245 0.08 -9.93 -4.22
N TYR A 246 0.32 -9.15 -5.28
CA TYR A 246 1.07 -9.61 -6.44
C TYR A 246 2.54 -9.85 -6.13
N ILE A 247 3.18 -9.01 -5.32
CA ILE A 247 4.59 -9.24 -4.94
C ILE A 247 4.75 -10.46 -4.02
N ASP A 248 3.78 -10.76 -3.15
CA ASP A 248 3.72 -12.00 -2.36
C ASP A 248 3.57 -13.24 -3.27
N SER A 249 2.67 -13.18 -4.26
CA SER A 249 2.52 -14.22 -5.29
C SER A 249 3.74 -14.37 -6.18
N MET A 250 4.39 -13.29 -6.61
CA MET A 250 5.64 -13.34 -7.39
C MET A 250 6.74 -14.07 -6.61
N ALA A 251 6.89 -13.77 -5.32
CA ALA A 251 7.87 -14.44 -4.46
C ALA A 251 7.54 -15.94 -4.33
N THR A 252 6.29 -16.27 -4.06
CA THR A 252 5.79 -17.66 -3.88
C THR A 252 5.94 -18.50 -5.15
N LEU A 253 5.57 -17.94 -6.31
CA LEU A 253 5.73 -18.57 -7.62
C LEU A 253 7.18 -18.56 -8.14
N CYS A 254 8.12 -18.08 -7.32
CA CYS A 254 9.55 -17.99 -7.63
C CYS A 254 9.85 -17.15 -8.89
N LEU A 255 8.97 -16.19 -9.24
CA LEU A 255 9.18 -15.30 -10.36
C LEU A 255 10.21 -14.21 -10.01
N PRO A 256 11.12 -13.86 -10.93
CA PRO A 256 12.13 -12.81 -10.71
C PRO A 256 11.51 -11.39 -10.81
N GLY A 257 10.69 -11.02 -9.83
CA GLY A 257 9.94 -9.75 -9.79
C GLY A 257 10.34 -8.82 -8.64
N TRP A 258 10.46 -7.53 -8.93
CA TRP A 258 10.64 -6.46 -7.94
C TRP A 258 9.51 -5.43 -8.03
N GLY A 259 9.07 -4.93 -6.88
CA GLY A 259 8.23 -3.74 -6.77
C GLY A 259 9.06 -2.48 -6.63
N TYR A 260 8.61 -1.37 -7.24
CA TYR A 260 9.17 -0.04 -6.97
C TYR A 260 8.06 0.93 -6.54
N GLY A 261 8.38 1.81 -5.58
CA GLY A 261 7.47 2.85 -5.07
C GLY A 261 8.17 4.02 -4.39
N LEU A 262 7.41 4.85 -3.67
CA LEU A 262 7.94 5.94 -2.83
C LEU A 262 7.88 5.56 -1.35
N ARG A 263 8.89 6.02 -0.59
CA ARG A 263 8.92 5.87 0.87
C ARG A 263 8.22 7.05 1.53
N TYR A 264 6.90 6.96 1.72
CA TYR A 264 6.12 8.03 2.33
C TYR A 264 6.36 8.14 3.84
N ASN A 265 6.70 9.33 4.32
CA ASN A 265 6.93 9.55 5.76
C ASN A 265 5.65 9.43 6.59
N TYR A 266 4.52 9.93 6.08
CA TYR A 266 3.27 10.09 6.84
C TYR A 266 2.05 9.42 6.18
N GLY A 267 2.29 8.45 5.30
CA GLY A 267 1.23 7.77 4.54
C GLY A 267 0.30 8.73 3.81
N ILE A 268 -0.99 8.38 3.73
CA ILE A 268 -2.02 9.32 3.25
C ILE A 268 -2.44 10.27 4.38
N PHE A 269 -2.92 9.69 5.50
CA PHE A 269 -3.21 10.29 6.79
C PHE A 269 -3.75 9.21 7.74
N LYS A 270 -3.58 9.43 9.04
CA LYS A 270 -4.33 8.77 10.10
C LYS A 270 -5.71 9.41 10.21
N GLN A 271 -6.77 8.61 10.09
CA GLN A 271 -8.14 9.08 10.20
C GLN A 271 -8.54 9.19 11.68
N LEU A 272 -9.03 10.35 12.10
CA LEU A 272 -9.66 10.54 13.40
C LEU A 272 -11.11 10.95 13.20
N ILE A 273 -11.97 10.66 14.17
CA ILE A 273 -13.37 11.07 14.17
C ILE A 273 -13.59 12.07 15.30
N SER A 274 -14.07 13.26 14.94
CA SER A 274 -14.37 14.31 15.93
C SER A 274 -15.61 13.97 16.76
N SER A 275 -15.82 14.71 17.85
CA SER A 275 -17.05 14.62 18.64
C SER A 275 -18.32 14.99 17.85
N SER A 276 -18.21 15.83 16.82
CA SER A 276 -19.28 16.17 15.86
C SER A 276 -19.52 15.08 14.80
N GLY A 277 -18.69 14.04 14.76
CA GLY A 277 -18.73 12.92 13.81
C GLY A 277 -17.93 13.14 12.53
N GLU A 278 -17.16 14.22 12.43
CA GLU A 278 -16.40 14.57 11.24
C GLU A 278 -15.09 13.81 11.14
N GLN A 279 -14.71 13.43 9.92
CA GLN A 279 -13.35 12.97 9.64
C GLN A 279 -12.36 14.12 9.80
N LEU A 280 -11.34 13.89 10.63
CA LEU A 280 -10.14 14.72 10.73
C LEU A 280 -8.93 13.94 10.20
N GLU A 281 -8.03 14.62 9.51
CA GLU A 281 -6.79 14.06 9.01
C GLU A 281 -5.63 14.43 9.94
N ALA A 282 -4.92 13.42 10.46
CA ALA A 282 -3.66 13.58 11.18
C ALA A 282 -2.51 12.91 10.40
N PRO A 283 -1.24 13.33 10.55
CA PRO A 283 -0.10 12.59 10.01
C PRO A 283 -0.04 11.16 10.57
N ASP A 284 0.29 10.17 9.75
CA ASP A 284 0.52 8.80 10.22
C ASP A 284 1.96 8.65 10.74
N PRO A 285 2.18 8.40 12.04
CA PRO A 285 3.51 8.37 12.64
C PRO A 285 4.21 7.00 12.51
N TRP A 286 3.94 6.24 11.45
CA TRP A 286 4.49 4.89 11.27
C TRP A 286 6.03 4.84 11.20
N LEU A 287 6.67 5.97 10.86
CA LEU A 287 8.13 6.15 10.83
C LEU A 287 8.69 7.06 11.94
N ASP A 288 7.89 7.40 12.96
CA ASP A 288 8.39 8.13 14.15
C ASP A 288 9.41 7.29 14.94
N ARG A 289 9.37 5.97 14.74
CA ARG A 289 10.34 5.00 15.26
C ARG A 289 11.03 4.30 14.10
N GLU A 290 12.17 3.70 14.38
CA GLU A 290 12.88 2.89 13.38
C GLU A 290 11.98 1.74 12.90
N ASN A 291 11.83 1.61 11.58
CA ASN A 291 11.15 0.50 10.95
C ASN A 291 12.13 -0.68 10.84
N PRO A 292 11.89 -1.80 11.55
CA PRO A 292 12.85 -2.91 11.57
C PRO A 292 12.93 -3.65 10.22
N TRP A 293 12.02 -3.43 9.27
CA TRP A 293 11.95 -4.20 8.02
C TRP A 293 12.71 -3.59 6.84
N GLU A 294 12.94 -2.28 6.87
CA GLU A 294 13.59 -1.59 5.75
C GLU A 294 15.11 -1.60 5.88
N ILE A 295 15.79 -1.59 4.73
CA ILE A 295 17.24 -1.54 4.63
C ILE A 295 17.61 -0.32 3.81
N ALA A 296 18.21 0.69 4.46
CA ALA A 296 18.71 1.86 3.76
C ALA A 296 19.88 1.49 2.84
N ARG A 297 19.76 1.80 1.55
CA ARG A 297 20.79 1.59 0.53
C ARG A 297 21.40 2.92 0.14
N LEU A 298 22.19 3.49 1.04
CA LEU A 298 22.85 4.79 0.82
C LEU A 298 23.82 4.76 -0.38
N ASP A 299 24.27 3.57 -0.75
CA ASP A 299 25.06 3.26 -1.94
C ASP A 299 24.26 3.29 -3.25
N VAL A 300 22.93 3.25 -3.18
CA VAL A 300 22.02 3.31 -4.32
C VAL A 300 21.26 4.63 -4.26
N SER A 301 21.83 5.62 -4.91
CA SER A 301 21.23 6.95 -5.05
C SER A 301 21.33 7.45 -6.48
N TYR A 302 20.27 8.07 -6.97
CA TYR A 302 20.18 8.58 -8.33
C TYR A 302 19.80 10.06 -8.35
N PRO A 303 20.47 10.89 -9.18
CA PRO A 303 20.10 12.28 -9.34
C PRO A 303 18.79 12.39 -10.12
N ILE A 304 17.92 13.31 -9.69
CA ILE A 304 16.63 13.60 -10.29
C ILE A 304 16.53 15.10 -10.49
N ARG A 305 16.23 15.52 -11.72
CA ARG A 305 16.09 16.93 -12.10
C ARG A 305 14.63 17.31 -12.31
N PHE A 306 14.27 18.52 -11.93
CA PHE A 306 12.99 19.17 -12.22
C PHE A 306 13.23 20.55 -12.79
N PHE A 307 12.26 21.07 -13.55
CA PHE A 307 12.36 22.38 -14.21
C PHE A 307 13.56 22.45 -15.16
N GLY A 308 14.16 23.62 -15.34
CA GLY A 308 15.35 23.80 -16.19
C GLY A 308 15.01 24.06 -17.65
N ASN A 309 16.02 23.97 -18.51
CA ASN A 309 15.94 24.32 -19.93
C ASN A 309 16.53 23.22 -20.80
N VAL A 310 16.06 23.13 -22.04
CA VAL A 310 16.48 22.09 -22.98
C VAL A 310 17.14 22.73 -24.19
N GLU A 311 18.38 22.33 -24.45
CA GLU A 311 19.16 22.74 -25.61
C GLU A 311 19.29 21.55 -26.58
N THR A 312 18.65 21.62 -27.74
CA THR A 312 18.78 20.57 -28.76
C THR A 312 20.19 20.54 -29.34
N ILE A 313 20.76 19.34 -29.48
CA ILE A 313 22.07 19.15 -30.10
C ILE A 313 21.88 19.11 -31.63
N PRO A 314 22.51 20.02 -32.40
CA PRO A 314 22.30 20.12 -33.84
C PRO A 314 22.55 18.81 -34.59
N ASN A 315 21.69 18.50 -35.57
CA ASN A 315 21.75 17.30 -36.41
C ASN A 315 21.63 15.96 -35.66
N THR A 316 21.05 15.96 -34.46
CA THR A 316 20.80 14.75 -33.68
C THR A 316 19.41 14.77 -33.04
N ASP A 317 18.92 13.62 -32.59
CA ASP A 317 17.68 13.53 -31.79
C ASP A 317 17.89 13.95 -30.31
N ARG A 318 19.15 14.20 -29.94
CA ARG A 318 19.58 14.45 -28.56
C ARG A 318 19.32 15.88 -28.13
N ALA A 319 19.09 16.05 -26.85
CA ALA A 319 19.09 17.35 -26.23
C ALA A 319 19.82 17.32 -24.87
N ARG A 320 20.40 18.45 -24.50
CA ARG A 320 20.95 18.66 -23.17
C ARG A 320 19.91 19.37 -22.32
N TRP A 321 19.39 18.66 -21.32
CA TRP A 321 18.61 19.27 -20.25
C TRP A 321 19.58 19.85 -19.22
N THR A 322 19.42 21.11 -18.79
CA THR A 322 20.30 21.76 -17.80
C THR A 322 19.53 22.71 -16.87
N GLY A 323 20.15 23.08 -15.75
CA GLY A 323 19.57 23.97 -14.75
C GLY A 323 18.41 23.32 -13.96
N GLY A 324 17.55 24.16 -13.39
CA GLY A 324 16.41 23.69 -12.59
C GLY A 324 16.79 23.28 -11.17
N MET A 325 15.93 22.46 -10.57
CA MET A 325 16.11 21.90 -9.22
C MET A 325 16.61 20.46 -9.34
N GLU A 326 17.59 20.08 -8.53
CA GLU A 326 18.10 18.71 -8.46
C GLU A 326 17.98 18.15 -7.05
N CYS A 327 17.66 16.86 -6.97
CA CYS A 327 17.63 16.10 -5.73
C CYS A 327 18.18 14.69 -5.95
N MET A 328 18.43 13.96 -4.87
CA MET A 328 18.80 12.55 -4.88
C MET A 328 17.60 11.69 -4.46
N ALA A 329 17.33 10.64 -5.22
CA ALA A 329 16.45 9.56 -4.81
C ALA A 329 17.30 8.45 -4.17
N VAL A 330 17.11 8.20 -2.86
CA VAL A 330 17.84 7.19 -2.09
C VAL A 330 16.97 5.95 -1.89
N ALA A 331 17.51 4.77 -2.16
CA ALA A 331 16.77 3.51 -2.05
C ALA A 331 16.65 3.00 -0.61
N TYR A 332 15.50 2.40 -0.32
CA TYR A 332 15.20 1.59 0.86
C TYR A 332 14.60 0.27 0.37
N ASP A 333 15.22 -0.85 0.71
CA ASP A 333 14.77 -2.19 0.34
C ASP A 333 13.89 -2.78 1.45
N THR A 334 12.77 -3.37 1.07
CA THR A 334 11.88 -4.15 1.94
C THR A 334 11.75 -5.57 1.36
N PRO A 335 12.45 -6.57 1.92
CA PRO A 335 12.38 -7.95 1.47
C PRO A 335 10.99 -8.55 1.66
N ILE A 336 10.51 -9.32 0.67
CA ILE A 336 9.19 -9.97 0.69
C ILE A 336 9.38 -11.48 0.55
N PRO A 337 9.14 -12.29 1.61
CA PRO A 337 9.30 -13.73 1.54
C PRO A 337 8.16 -14.39 0.74
N GLY A 338 8.50 -15.38 -0.08
CA GLY A 338 7.50 -16.29 -0.68
C GLY A 338 7.14 -17.44 0.26
N PHE A 339 5.92 -17.95 0.15
CA PHE A 339 5.49 -19.13 0.91
C PHE A 339 6.13 -20.41 0.36
N ALA A 340 6.61 -21.29 1.26
CA ALA A 340 7.23 -22.58 0.91
C ALA A 340 8.35 -22.50 -0.15
N THR A 341 9.16 -21.44 -0.09
CA THR A 341 10.32 -21.25 -0.98
C THR A 341 11.42 -20.42 -0.33
N LYS A 342 12.66 -20.59 -0.80
CA LYS A 342 13.79 -19.70 -0.46
C LYS A 342 13.72 -18.37 -1.22
N ASN A 343 12.97 -18.30 -2.32
CA ASN A 343 12.83 -17.06 -3.08
C ASN A 343 12.27 -15.93 -2.20
N CYS A 344 12.98 -14.81 -2.21
CA CYS A 344 12.58 -13.58 -1.54
C CYS A 344 12.59 -12.43 -2.54
N ALA A 345 11.41 -11.88 -2.81
CA ALA A 345 11.25 -10.70 -3.66
C ALA A 345 11.66 -9.43 -2.91
N ASN A 346 11.56 -8.28 -3.58
CA ASN A 346 11.92 -6.99 -3.01
C ASN A 346 10.94 -5.91 -3.42
N ILE A 347 10.57 -5.04 -2.48
CA ILE A 347 10.00 -3.73 -2.79
C ILE A 347 11.10 -2.70 -2.53
N ARG A 348 11.48 -1.94 -3.57
CA ARG A 348 12.41 -0.83 -3.45
C ARG A 348 11.67 0.50 -3.43
N LEU A 349 11.83 1.24 -2.33
CA LEU A 349 11.16 2.51 -2.08
C LEU A 349 12.16 3.65 -2.17
N TRP A 350 11.78 4.76 -2.81
CA TRP A 350 12.65 5.93 -2.94
C TRP A 350 12.29 7.02 -1.93
N LYS A 351 13.31 7.54 -1.26
CA LYS A 351 13.25 8.75 -0.44
C LYS A 351 13.86 9.92 -1.22
N ALA A 352 13.16 11.04 -1.30
CA ALA A 352 13.71 12.27 -1.84
C ALA A 352 14.64 12.95 -0.82
N THR A 353 15.84 13.29 -1.23
CA THR A 353 16.84 13.96 -0.37
C THR A 353 17.52 15.11 -1.15
N PRO A 354 17.77 16.26 -0.53
CA PRO A 354 18.45 17.36 -1.19
C PRO A 354 19.93 17.04 -1.44
N ILE A 355 20.51 17.56 -2.53
CA ILE A 355 21.96 17.42 -2.81
C ILE A 355 22.78 18.22 -1.80
N SER A 356 22.34 19.44 -1.47
CA SER A 356 22.90 20.27 -0.40
C SER A 356 21.79 20.64 0.56
N GLY A 357 21.89 20.18 1.80
CA GLY A 357 20.81 20.24 2.78
C GLY A 357 20.71 21.55 3.57
N PHE A 358 21.71 22.42 3.50
CA PHE A 358 21.82 23.57 4.41
C PHE A 358 22.64 24.73 3.83
N ASP A 359 22.05 25.92 3.74
CA ASP A 359 22.78 27.14 3.41
C ASP A 359 23.26 27.87 4.67
N LEU A 360 24.54 27.66 4.99
CA LEU A 360 25.21 28.25 6.14
C LEU A 360 25.26 29.79 6.08
N ASN A 361 25.27 30.39 4.88
CA ASN A 361 25.30 31.86 4.74
C ASN A 361 23.95 32.47 5.16
N SER A 362 22.84 31.89 4.68
CA SER A 362 21.50 32.29 5.11
C SER A 362 21.30 32.09 6.61
N PHE A 363 21.79 30.97 7.17
CA PHE A 363 21.71 30.71 8.61
C PHE A 363 22.50 31.74 9.44
N ASN A 364 23.74 32.04 9.06
CA ASN A 364 24.57 33.03 9.75
C ASN A 364 24.01 34.46 9.61
N ALA A 365 23.26 34.74 8.54
CA ALA A 365 22.53 35.99 8.36
C ALA A 365 21.22 36.06 9.18
N GLY A 366 20.89 35.03 9.98
CA GLY A 366 19.65 34.94 10.77
C GLY A 366 18.41 34.56 9.95
N ASN A 367 18.57 34.21 8.67
CA ASN A 367 17.48 33.78 7.80
C ASN A 367 17.33 32.24 7.84
N TYR A 368 16.84 31.75 8.96
CA TYR A 368 16.74 30.31 9.23
C TYR A 368 15.80 29.59 8.26
N GLU A 369 14.68 30.19 7.85
CA GLU A 369 13.75 29.59 6.90
C GLU A 369 14.40 29.40 5.52
N ALA A 370 15.10 30.41 5.01
CA ALA A 370 15.81 30.28 3.73
C ALA A 370 16.92 29.23 3.78
N SER A 371 17.58 29.06 4.94
CA SER A 371 18.67 28.09 5.10
C SER A 371 18.27 26.63 4.86
N VAL A 372 16.98 26.31 4.98
CA VAL A 372 16.42 24.94 4.82
C VAL A 372 15.30 24.82 3.78
N SER A 373 14.89 25.93 3.13
CA SER A 373 13.72 25.95 2.24
C SER A 373 13.84 24.99 1.05
N ALA A 374 15.02 24.93 0.42
CA ALA A 374 15.29 24.00 -0.68
C ALA A 374 15.17 22.53 -0.23
N SER A 375 15.72 22.21 0.94
CA SER A 375 15.66 20.88 1.56
C SER A 375 14.22 20.48 1.87
N SER A 376 13.45 21.37 2.49
CA SER A 376 12.05 21.11 2.83
C SER A 376 11.19 20.86 1.59
N SER A 377 11.44 21.60 0.50
CA SER A 377 10.74 21.43 -0.77
C SER A 377 11.00 20.07 -1.41
N VAL A 378 12.24 19.57 -1.37
CA VAL A 378 12.60 18.23 -1.85
C VAL A 378 11.98 17.14 -0.99
N GLU A 379 12.04 17.28 0.33
CA GLU A 379 11.47 16.30 1.26
C GLU A 379 9.95 16.16 1.11
N ASN A 380 9.23 17.24 0.76
CA ASN A 380 7.79 17.21 0.53
C ASN A 380 7.38 16.15 -0.51
N ILE A 381 8.24 15.84 -1.49
CA ILE A 381 7.95 14.86 -2.52
C ILE A 381 7.64 13.49 -1.90
N THR A 382 8.30 13.09 -0.81
CA THR A 382 8.08 11.80 -0.15
C THR A 382 7.43 11.93 1.23
N ARG A 383 6.74 13.04 1.53
CA ARG A 383 6.04 13.19 2.82
C ARG A 383 4.71 12.46 2.87
N VAL A 384 3.83 12.70 1.91
CA VAL A 384 2.45 12.18 1.91
C VAL A 384 2.05 11.58 0.57
N LEU A 385 1.25 10.51 0.62
CA LEU A 385 0.62 9.89 -0.53
C LEU A 385 -0.60 10.71 -0.98
N TYR A 386 -0.76 10.94 -2.28
CA TYR A 386 -1.85 11.71 -2.89
C TYR A 386 -2.07 13.09 -2.21
N PRO A 387 -1.10 14.01 -2.31
CA PRO A 387 -1.29 15.36 -1.81
C PRO A 387 -2.51 16.01 -2.47
N ASN A 388 -3.22 16.86 -1.72
CA ASN A 388 -4.41 17.55 -2.22
C ASN A 388 -4.09 18.40 -3.46
N ASP A 389 -4.59 17.96 -4.61
CA ASP A 389 -4.32 18.52 -5.94
C ASP A 389 -5.46 19.41 -6.48
N ASN A 390 -6.37 19.85 -5.60
CA ASN A 390 -7.36 20.88 -5.93
C ASN A 390 -6.71 22.25 -6.23
N MET A 391 -5.43 22.43 -5.93
CA MET A 391 -4.65 23.63 -6.21
C MET A 391 -3.40 23.31 -7.04
N TYR A 392 -2.87 24.32 -7.75
CA TYR A 392 -1.71 24.18 -8.64
C TYR A 392 -0.49 23.55 -7.93
N GLN A 393 -0.18 23.95 -6.71
CA GLN A 393 0.95 23.44 -5.92
C GLN A 393 0.81 21.93 -5.65
N GLY A 394 -0.42 21.45 -5.41
CA GLY A 394 -0.68 20.02 -5.22
C GLY A 394 -0.52 19.23 -6.50
N LYS A 395 -0.99 19.77 -7.63
CA LYS A 395 -0.76 19.19 -8.98
C LYS A 395 0.73 19.08 -9.29
N LEU A 396 1.48 20.15 -9.05
CA LEU A 396 2.94 20.19 -9.21
C LEU A 396 3.63 19.10 -8.38
N LEU A 397 3.30 19.01 -7.08
CA LEU A 397 3.88 18.01 -6.18
C LEU A 397 3.56 16.57 -6.60
N ARG A 398 2.31 16.31 -7.03
CA ARG A 398 1.90 14.99 -7.50
C ARG A 398 2.64 14.57 -8.79
N LEU A 399 2.87 15.49 -9.73
CA LEU A 399 3.69 15.17 -10.92
C LEU A 399 5.18 15.00 -10.56
N GLN A 400 5.68 15.77 -9.58
CA GLN A 400 7.04 15.57 -9.04
C GLN A 400 7.22 14.18 -8.42
N GLN A 401 6.22 13.69 -7.68
CA GLN A 401 6.20 12.35 -7.11
C GLN A 401 6.30 11.27 -8.19
N GLN A 402 5.42 11.34 -9.19
CA GLN A 402 5.40 10.38 -10.29
C GLN A 402 6.74 10.35 -11.03
N TYR A 403 7.32 11.51 -11.31
CA TYR A 403 8.59 11.60 -12.03
C TYR A 403 9.79 11.13 -11.20
N LEU A 404 9.92 11.56 -9.94
CA LEU A 404 11.03 11.15 -9.07
C LEU A 404 11.14 9.64 -8.98
N TRP A 405 10.01 9.01 -8.69
CA TRP A 405 9.91 7.58 -8.52
C TRP A 405 10.24 6.81 -9.81
N THR A 406 9.64 7.19 -10.93
CA THR A 406 9.83 6.49 -12.20
C THR A 406 11.23 6.66 -12.75
N SER A 407 11.80 7.88 -12.69
CA SER A 407 13.19 8.12 -13.14
C SER A 407 14.20 7.37 -12.29
N ALA A 408 14.10 7.40 -10.96
CA ALA A 408 14.99 6.64 -10.08
C ALA A 408 14.90 5.12 -10.33
N SER A 409 13.67 4.62 -10.52
CA SER A 409 13.44 3.20 -10.81
C SER A 409 14.03 2.77 -12.15
N LEU A 410 13.86 3.59 -13.21
CA LEU A 410 14.45 3.31 -14.52
C LEU A 410 15.98 3.34 -14.48
N GLN A 411 16.58 4.33 -13.83
CA GLN A 411 18.03 4.39 -13.68
C GLN A 411 18.57 3.13 -12.98
N ASP A 412 17.89 2.63 -11.94
CA ASP A 412 18.29 1.39 -11.26
C ASP A 412 18.08 0.12 -12.10
N ILE A 413 16.99 0.04 -12.84
CA ILE A 413 16.71 -1.07 -13.77
C ILE A 413 17.78 -1.12 -14.86
N LEU A 414 18.08 0.03 -15.47
CA LEU A 414 19.06 0.14 -16.56
C LEU A 414 20.47 -0.13 -16.04
N ARG A 415 20.86 0.39 -14.86
CA ARG A 415 22.13 0.02 -14.21
C ARG A 415 22.24 -1.48 -13.98
N ARG A 416 21.16 -2.17 -13.60
CA ARG A 416 21.18 -3.62 -13.44
C ARG A 416 21.35 -4.34 -14.78
N TYR A 417 20.72 -3.83 -15.84
CA TYR A 417 20.84 -4.36 -17.19
C TYR A 417 22.24 -4.17 -17.78
N THR A 418 22.86 -2.99 -17.62
CA THR A 418 24.19 -2.70 -18.17
C THR A 418 25.28 -3.61 -17.61
N LYS A 419 25.07 -4.19 -16.41
CA LYS A 419 25.95 -5.22 -15.84
C LYS A 419 26.01 -6.51 -16.67
N LEU A 420 25.04 -6.76 -17.56
CA LEU A 420 25.04 -7.92 -18.46
C LEU A 420 25.98 -7.74 -19.65
N ASP A 421 26.47 -6.51 -19.89
CA ASP A 421 27.32 -6.16 -21.04
C ASP A 421 26.70 -6.56 -22.39
N LEU A 422 25.40 -6.32 -22.54
CA LEU A 422 24.62 -6.62 -23.74
C LEU A 422 24.17 -5.32 -24.43
N SER A 423 24.02 -5.40 -25.77
CA SER A 423 23.46 -4.30 -26.57
C SER A 423 22.06 -3.89 -26.07
N TRP A 424 21.75 -2.59 -26.06
CA TRP A 424 20.42 -2.06 -25.73
C TRP A 424 19.26 -2.70 -26.52
N SER A 425 19.52 -3.19 -27.73
CA SER A 425 18.53 -3.91 -28.54
C SER A 425 17.98 -5.18 -27.87
N LYS A 426 18.72 -5.74 -26.92
CA LYS A 426 18.37 -6.92 -26.12
C LYS A 426 17.60 -6.59 -24.83
N LEU A 427 17.44 -5.31 -24.48
CA LEU A 427 16.75 -4.90 -23.25
C LEU A 427 15.37 -5.57 -23.06
N PRO A 428 14.50 -5.69 -24.08
CA PRO A 428 13.18 -6.32 -23.92
C PRO A 428 13.22 -7.83 -23.64
N GLU A 429 14.35 -8.49 -23.88
CA GLU A 429 14.54 -9.92 -23.55
C GLU A 429 14.82 -10.11 -22.04
N TYR A 430 15.27 -9.05 -21.34
CA TYR A 430 15.67 -9.11 -19.93
C TYR A 430 14.82 -8.25 -18.99
N VAL A 431 14.04 -7.31 -19.53
CA VAL A 431 13.30 -6.31 -18.75
C VAL A 431 11.85 -6.25 -19.21
N CYS A 432 10.92 -6.42 -18.26
CA CYS A 432 9.51 -6.09 -18.42
C CYS A 432 9.09 -5.14 -17.29
N ILE A 433 8.42 -4.05 -17.65
CA ILE A 433 7.96 -3.01 -16.72
C ILE A 433 6.43 -2.94 -16.78
N GLN A 434 5.78 -3.29 -15.68
CA GLN A 434 4.34 -3.19 -15.54
C GLN A 434 3.97 -1.84 -14.94
N MET A 435 3.16 -1.06 -15.66
CA MET A 435 2.57 0.17 -15.18
C MET A 435 1.23 -0.15 -14.50
N ASN A 436 1.19 0.00 -13.17
CA ASN A 436 -0.03 -0.16 -12.40
C ASN A 436 -0.83 1.15 -12.38
N ASP A 437 -1.85 1.23 -13.22
CA ASP A 437 -2.58 2.48 -13.56
C ASP A 437 -1.68 3.50 -14.29
N THR A 438 -2.18 4.73 -14.45
CA THR A 438 -1.57 5.80 -15.24
C THR A 438 -0.45 6.56 -14.51
N HIS A 439 -0.33 6.43 -13.19
CA HIS A 439 0.69 7.14 -12.39
C HIS A 439 2.13 6.97 -12.89
N PRO A 440 2.61 5.77 -13.27
CA PRO A 440 3.96 5.58 -13.82
C PRO A 440 4.12 5.92 -15.30
N THR A 441 3.11 6.46 -16.00
CA THR A 441 3.16 6.65 -17.47
C THR A 441 4.35 7.51 -17.92
N ILE A 442 4.80 8.46 -17.09
CA ILE A 442 5.98 9.29 -17.37
C ILE A 442 7.28 8.46 -17.52
N ALA A 443 7.30 7.20 -17.08
CA ALA A 443 8.39 6.26 -17.35
C ALA A 443 8.63 6.02 -18.85
N ILE A 444 7.59 6.10 -19.70
CA ILE A 444 7.73 5.94 -21.16
C ILE A 444 8.65 7.03 -21.74
N PRO A 445 8.34 8.34 -21.62
CA PRO A 445 9.22 9.39 -22.12
C PRO A 445 10.54 9.47 -21.35
N GLU A 446 10.61 9.04 -20.09
CA GLU A 446 11.88 9.02 -19.36
C GLU A 446 12.84 7.94 -19.89
N LEU A 447 12.35 6.74 -20.20
CA LEU A 447 13.20 5.73 -20.84
C LEU A 447 13.69 6.21 -22.20
N MET A 448 12.81 6.86 -22.99
CA MET A 448 13.20 7.49 -24.25
C MET A 448 14.28 8.55 -24.04
N ARG A 449 14.15 9.39 -23.01
CA ARG A 449 15.14 10.42 -22.68
C ARG A 449 16.49 9.80 -22.36
N ILE A 450 16.55 8.80 -21.49
CA ILE A 450 17.81 8.14 -21.10
C ILE A 450 18.46 7.50 -22.34
N LEU A 451 17.70 6.72 -23.12
CA LEU A 451 18.23 6.02 -24.29
C LEU A 451 18.75 6.98 -25.37
N ILE A 452 18.10 8.12 -25.59
CA ILE A 452 18.50 9.09 -26.62
C ILE A 452 19.61 9.99 -26.09
N ASP A 453 19.38 10.69 -24.98
CA ASP A 453 20.24 11.79 -24.54
C ASP A 453 21.53 11.28 -23.87
N GLU A 454 21.45 10.19 -23.11
CA GLU A 454 22.56 9.62 -22.33
C GLU A 454 23.25 8.45 -23.04
N GLU A 455 22.47 7.50 -23.58
CA GLU A 455 22.99 6.30 -24.26
C GLU A 455 23.19 6.49 -25.78
N GLU A 456 22.85 7.66 -26.31
CA GLU A 456 23.10 8.09 -27.69
C GLU A 456 22.42 7.24 -28.78
N LEU A 457 21.31 6.58 -28.48
CA LEU A 457 20.49 5.89 -29.49
C LEU A 457 19.71 6.89 -30.36
N SER A 458 19.41 6.50 -31.59
CA SER A 458 18.44 7.24 -32.40
C SER A 458 17.03 7.13 -31.80
N TYR A 459 16.18 8.10 -32.09
CA TYR A 459 14.78 8.07 -31.66
C TYR A 459 14.06 6.78 -32.09
N GLU A 460 14.30 6.32 -33.32
CA GLU A 460 13.67 5.11 -33.86
C GLU A 460 14.09 3.84 -33.09
N GLN A 461 15.37 3.74 -32.75
CA GLN A 461 15.91 2.63 -31.96
C GLN A 461 15.34 2.64 -30.53
N ALA A 462 15.38 3.81 -29.88
CA ALA A 462 14.85 4.00 -28.53
C ALA A 462 13.35 3.67 -28.48
N TRP A 463 12.55 4.15 -29.43
CA TRP A 463 11.09 3.92 -29.45
C TRP A 463 10.74 2.44 -29.67
N LYS A 464 11.49 1.75 -30.53
CA LYS A 464 11.34 0.31 -30.75
C LYS A 464 11.65 -0.52 -29.49
N ILE A 465 12.59 -0.07 -28.66
CA ILE A 465 12.90 -0.72 -27.37
C ILE A 465 11.81 -0.39 -26.35
N THR A 466 11.50 0.90 -26.16
CA THR A 466 10.52 1.40 -25.19
C THR A 466 9.17 0.72 -25.34
N THR A 467 8.65 0.64 -26.57
CA THR A 467 7.34 0.02 -26.84
C THR A 467 7.28 -1.48 -26.52
N LYS A 468 8.43 -2.15 -26.31
CA LYS A 468 8.51 -3.59 -26.00
C LYS A 468 8.80 -3.92 -24.54
N VAL A 469 9.11 -2.93 -23.71
CA VAL A 469 9.37 -3.15 -22.29
C VAL A 469 8.17 -2.82 -21.41
N PHE A 470 7.28 -1.92 -21.84
CA PHE A 470 6.13 -1.47 -21.04
C PHE A 470 4.84 -2.23 -21.35
N ALA A 471 4.15 -2.64 -20.29
CA ALA A 471 2.75 -3.07 -20.30
C ALA A 471 1.92 -2.22 -19.33
N TYR A 472 0.63 -2.02 -19.64
CA TYR A 472 -0.25 -1.12 -18.90
C TYR A 472 -1.50 -1.83 -18.37
N THR A 473 -1.73 -1.78 -17.06
CA THR A 473 -2.99 -2.21 -16.45
C THR A 473 -3.86 -1.01 -16.14
N ASN A 474 -5.08 -1.00 -16.67
CA ASN A 474 -6.08 0.01 -16.36
C ASN A 474 -7.04 -0.47 -15.26
N HIS A 475 -7.37 0.42 -14.33
CA HIS A 475 -8.31 0.19 -13.21
C HIS A 475 -9.53 1.10 -13.24
N THR A 476 -9.75 1.82 -14.35
CA THR A 476 -10.64 3.00 -14.38
C THR A 476 -11.74 2.84 -15.42
N VAL A 477 -12.98 2.81 -14.94
CA VAL A 477 -14.18 2.75 -15.79
C VAL A 477 -14.64 4.14 -16.25
N LEU A 478 -14.43 5.17 -15.45
CA LEU A 478 -14.95 6.52 -15.72
C LEU A 478 -13.94 7.33 -16.56
N PRO A 479 -14.29 7.79 -17.79
CA PRO A 479 -13.37 8.56 -18.63
C PRO A 479 -12.83 9.83 -17.97
N GLU A 480 -13.63 10.46 -17.10
CA GLU A 480 -13.26 11.64 -16.32
C GLU A 480 -12.22 11.37 -15.22
N ALA A 481 -12.05 10.11 -14.81
CA ALA A 481 -11.06 9.69 -13.82
C ALA A 481 -9.72 9.28 -14.46
N LEU A 482 -9.61 9.28 -15.80
CA LEU A 482 -8.34 9.08 -16.49
C LEU A 482 -7.44 10.30 -16.34
N GLU A 483 -6.21 10.09 -15.87
CA GLU A 483 -5.30 11.18 -15.51
C GLU A 483 -4.92 12.06 -16.71
N LYS A 484 -5.02 13.38 -16.49
CA LYS A 484 -4.63 14.43 -17.44
C LYS A 484 -3.84 15.51 -16.72
N TRP A 485 -2.77 15.96 -17.36
CA TRP A 485 -1.94 17.05 -16.86
C TRP A 485 -2.07 18.28 -17.74
N GLU A 486 -2.25 19.46 -17.14
CA GLU A 486 -2.23 20.70 -17.90
C GLU A 486 -0.87 20.85 -18.58
N LEU A 487 -0.89 21.20 -19.87
CA LEU A 487 0.33 21.20 -20.68
C LEU A 487 1.36 22.22 -20.17
N SER A 488 0.91 23.37 -19.66
CA SER A 488 1.75 24.43 -19.09
C SER A 488 2.56 23.95 -17.87
N LEU A 489 1.92 23.17 -16.97
CA LEU A 489 2.58 22.56 -15.83
C LEU A 489 3.65 21.56 -16.28
N PHE A 490 3.32 20.74 -17.28
CA PHE A 490 4.23 19.75 -17.82
C PHE A 490 5.44 20.39 -18.52
N GLU A 491 5.22 21.44 -19.30
CA GLU A 491 6.26 22.22 -19.98
C GLU A 491 7.24 22.83 -18.99
N GLN A 492 6.72 23.42 -17.91
CA GLN A 492 7.53 24.04 -16.89
C GLN A 492 8.34 23.01 -16.10
N LEU A 493 7.74 21.88 -15.71
CA LEU A 493 8.37 20.91 -14.83
C LEU A 493 9.30 19.93 -15.58
N LEU A 494 8.88 19.44 -16.75
CA LEU A 494 9.51 18.35 -17.49
C LEU A 494 9.63 18.72 -19.00
N PRO A 495 10.38 19.79 -19.34
CA PRO A 495 10.42 20.33 -20.69
C PRO A 495 10.93 19.32 -21.72
N ARG A 496 11.92 18.49 -21.37
CA ARG A 496 12.47 17.48 -22.29
C ARG A 496 11.46 16.36 -22.57
N HIS A 497 10.75 15.90 -21.54
CA HIS A 497 9.71 14.89 -21.68
C HIS A 497 8.58 15.38 -22.56
N LEU A 498 8.19 16.66 -22.45
CA LEU A 498 7.17 17.22 -23.32
C LEU A 498 7.61 17.23 -24.80
N GLN A 499 8.87 17.57 -25.12
CA GLN A 499 9.38 17.45 -26.49
C GLN A 499 9.28 16.02 -27.04
N ILE A 500 9.65 15.03 -26.21
CA ILE A 500 9.56 13.61 -26.56
C ILE A 500 8.09 13.20 -26.77
N ILE A 501 7.18 13.61 -25.87
CA ILE A 501 5.74 13.33 -25.98
C ILE A 501 5.16 13.93 -27.26
N TYR A 502 5.54 15.17 -27.63
CA TYR A 502 5.09 15.77 -28.89
C TYR A 502 5.56 14.96 -30.10
N LYS A 503 6.81 14.48 -30.10
CA LYS A 503 7.34 13.65 -31.18
C LYS A 503 6.63 12.31 -31.27
N ILE A 504 6.39 11.64 -30.13
CA ILE A 504 5.58 10.41 -30.06
C ILE A 504 4.17 10.65 -30.62
N ASN A 505 3.52 11.74 -30.18
CA ASN A 505 2.17 12.09 -30.64
C ASN A 505 2.12 12.35 -32.14
N TYR A 506 3.09 13.11 -32.67
CA TYR A 506 3.18 13.41 -34.10
C TYR A 506 3.30 12.12 -34.93
N ASP A 507 4.22 11.22 -34.57
CA ASP A 507 4.43 9.97 -35.30
C ASP A 507 3.22 9.03 -35.19
N PHE A 508 2.57 8.99 -34.03
CA PHE A 508 1.35 8.21 -33.83
C PHE A 508 0.19 8.75 -34.67
N LEU A 509 -0.07 10.07 -34.63
CA LEU A 509 -1.15 10.68 -35.41
C LEU A 509 -0.92 10.55 -36.91
N ASN A 510 0.33 10.57 -37.38
CA ASN A 510 0.65 10.27 -38.78
C ASN A 510 0.27 8.82 -39.17
N GLN A 511 0.42 7.86 -38.26
CA GLN A 511 -0.03 6.48 -38.52
C GLN A 511 -1.56 6.37 -38.51
N VAL A 512 -2.24 7.06 -37.59
CA VAL A 512 -3.70 7.12 -37.53
C VAL A 512 -4.26 7.76 -38.82
N ALA A 513 -3.69 8.87 -39.27
CA ALA A 513 -4.10 9.57 -40.50
C ALA A 513 -3.85 8.72 -41.77
N LYS A 514 -2.78 7.91 -41.79
CA LYS A 514 -2.53 6.95 -42.88
C LYS A 514 -3.57 5.83 -42.90
N ARG A 515 -4.02 5.35 -41.74
CA ARG A 515 -5.02 4.27 -41.64
C ARG A 515 -6.43 4.76 -41.94
N TRP A 516 -6.79 5.95 -41.45
CA TRP A 516 -8.09 6.58 -41.65
C TRP A 516 -7.92 8.01 -42.19
N PRO A 517 -7.69 8.17 -43.51
CA PRO A 517 -7.58 9.48 -44.12
C PRO A 517 -8.87 10.30 -43.91
N ASN A 518 -8.71 11.59 -43.57
CA ASN A 518 -9.78 12.58 -43.36
C ASN A 518 -10.69 12.39 -42.11
N ASP A 519 -10.44 11.41 -41.23
CA ASP A 519 -11.17 11.27 -39.95
C ASP A 519 -10.53 12.14 -38.86
N VAL A 520 -10.78 13.46 -38.93
CA VAL A 520 -10.20 14.46 -38.03
C VAL A 520 -10.68 14.28 -36.59
N ASP A 521 -11.94 13.89 -36.38
CA ASP A 521 -12.50 13.68 -35.05
C ASP A 521 -11.81 12.50 -34.35
N ARG A 522 -11.52 11.42 -35.07
CA ARG A 522 -10.76 10.30 -34.53
C ARG A 522 -9.32 10.69 -34.19
N LEU A 523 -8.65 11.47 -35.05
CA LEU A 523 -7.33 12.01 -34.73
C LEU A 523 -7.37 12.81 -33.41
N ALA A 524 -8.37 13.67 -33.24
CA ALA A 524 -8.55 14.43 -32.01
C ALA A 524 -8.82 13.52 -30.79
N ARG A 525 -9.66 12.48 -30.92
CA ARG A 525 -9.95 11.54 -29.82
C ARG A 525 -8.75 10.66 -29.45
N MET A 526 -7.92 10.25 -30.42
CA MET A 526 -6.79 9.36 -30.19
C MET A 526 -5.50 10.07 -29.79
N SER A 527 -5.33 11.36 -30.08
CA SER A 527 -4.13 12.14 -29.75
C SER A 527 -3.69 11.99 -28.29
N ILE A 528 -2.40 12.06 -28.00
CA ILE A 528 -1.90 12.15 -26.63
C ILE A 528 -2.14 13.56 -26.08
N ILE A 529 -2.07 14.57 -26.94
CA ILE A 529 -2.37 15.95 -26.59
C ILE A 529 -3.86 16.22 -26.82
N GLN A 530 -4.54 16.69 -25.79
CA GLN A 530 -5.91 17.21 -25.90
C GLN A 530 -5.82 18.71 -26.16
N GLU A 531 -6.28 19.13 -27.34
CA GLU A 531 -6.42 20.54 -27.70
C GLU A 531 -7.58 21.19 -26.92
N GLY A 532 -7.48 22.49 -26.66
CA GLY A 532 -8.45 23.26 -25.88
C GLY A 532 -7.82 24.41 -25.11
N SER A 533 -8.63 25.12 -24.33
CA SER A 533 -8.20 26.19 -23.42
C SER A 533 -8.62 25.85 -21.99
N PRO A 534 -7.75 25.23 -21.17
CA PRO A 534 -6.34 24.90 -21.44
C PRO A 534 -6.15 23.57 -22.19
N LYS A 535 -4.92 23.31 -22.66
CA LYS A 535 -4.48 22.03 -23.26
C LYS A 535 -4.07 21.03 -22.19
N TYR A 536 -4.18 19.73 -22.51
CA TYR A 536 -3.79 18.65 -21.59
C TYR A 536 -2.95 17.56 -22.26
N VAL A 537 -2.07 16.93 -21.48
CA VAL A 537 -1.45 15.64 -21.81
C VAL A 537 -2.34 14.53 -21.25
N ARG A 538 -2.79 13.59 -22.09
CA ARG A 538 -3.63 12.44 -21.71
C ARG A 538 -2.77 11.23 -21.42
N MET A 539 -2.60 10.91 -20.13
CA MET A 539 -1.65 9.87 -19.71
C MET A 539 -2.11 8.47 -20.12
N ALA A 540 -3.41 8.17 -20.06
CA ALA A 540 -3.93 6.88 -20.55
C ALA A 540 -3.63 6.66 -22.05
N ASN A 541 -3.78 7.69 -22.88
CA ASN A 541 -3.45 7.61 -24.31
C ASN A 541 -1.94 7.37 -24.50
N LEU A 542 -1.08 8.07 -23.75
CA LEU A 542 0.37 7.86 -23.79
C LEU A 542 0.74 6.43 -23.36
N ALA A 543 0.12 5.90 -22.30
CA ALA A 543 0.35 4.54 -21.81
C ALA A 543 -0.02 3.49 -22.87
N ILE A 544 -1.18 3.64 -23.53
CA ILE A 544 -1.62 2.74 -24.61
C ILE A 544 -0.68 2.81 -25.81
N VAL A 545 -0.25 4.01 -26.20
CA VAL A 545 0.64 4.20 -27.36
C VAL A 545 2.03 3.59 -27.11
N GLY A 546 2.57 3.77 -25.89
CA GLY A 546 3.92 3.34 -25.50
C GLY A 546 4.05 1.92 -24.94
N SER A 547 2.96 1.16 -24.85
CA SER A 547 2.99 -0.23 -24.34
C SER A 547 2.87 -1.27 -25.45
N PHE A 548 3.33 -2.51 -25.19
CA PHE A 548 3.08 -3.67 -26.07
C PHE A 548 1.80 -4.43 -25.73
N LYS A 549 1.25 -4.22 -24.53
CA LYS A 549 0.01 -4.86 -24.06
C LYS A 549 -0.72 -3.95 -23.08
N VAL A 550 -2.06 -3.98 -23.15
CA VAL A 550 -2.95 -3.32 -22.19
C VAL A 550 -3.91 -4.35 -21.62
N ASN A 551 -4.16 -4.30 -20.32
CA ASN A 551 -5.15 -5.18 -19.70
C ASN A 551 -6.12 -4.45 -18.77
N GLY A 552 -7.36 -4.93 -18.72
CA GLY A 552 -8.29 -4.64 -17.62
C GLY A 552 -8.17 -5.68 -16.50
N VAL A 553 -8.95 -5.46 -15.44
CA VAL A 553 -8.84 -6.15 -14.15
C VAL A 553 -10.03 -7.04 -13.75
N ALA A 554 -10.97 -7.20 -14.67
CA ALA A 554 -12.11 -8.11 -14.63
C ALA A 554 -12.61 -8.28 -16.07
N GLU A 555 -13.31 -9.38 -16.37
CA GLU A 555 -13.69 -9.70 -17.75
C GLU A 555 -14.65 -8.65 -18.32
N LEU A 556 -15.74 -8.36 -17.60
CA LEU A 556 -16.72 -7.34 -18.00
C LEU A 556 -16.08 -5.95 -18.15
N HIS A 557 -15.16 -5.61 -17.24
CA HIS A 557 -14.41 -4.36 -17.32
C HIS A 557 -13.55 -4.29 -18.58
N SER A 558 -12.81 -5.36 -18.89
CA SER A 558 -11.98 -5.44 -20.10
C SER A 558 -12.82 -5.34 -21.37
N GLN A 559 -14.01 -5.95 -21.39
CA GLN A 559 -14.97 -5.81 -22.49
C GLN A 559 -15.48 -4.37 -22.62
N LEU A 560 -15.82 -3.73 -21.50
CA LEU A 560 -16.27 -2.34 -21.47
C LEU A 560 -15.20 -1.38 -21.98
N LEU A 561 -13.93 -1.55 -21.55
CA LEU A 561 -12.80 -0.78 -22.04
C LEU A 561 -12.67 -0.89 -23.56
N GLN A 562 -12.80 -2.10 -24.11
CA GLN A 562 -12.68 -2.34 -25.54
C GLN A 562 -13.86 -1.79 -26.35
N ALA A 563 -15.07 -1.87 -25.81
CA ALA A 563 -16.28 -1.43 -26.50
C ALA A 563 -16.52 0.08 -26.44
N THR A 564 -16.03 0.75 -25.39
CA THR A 564 -16.34 2.15 -25.10
C THR A 564 -15.08 3.02 -25.05
N ILE A 565 -14.38 3.05 -23.91
CA ILE A 565 -13.33 4.02 -23.58
C ILE A 565 -12.17 4.00 -24.58
N PHE A 566 -11.71 2.81 -24.96
CA PHE A 566 -10.55 2.62 -25.82
C PHE A 566 -10.89 2.04 -27.19
N ARG A 567 -12.17 2.11 -27.61
CA ARG A 567 -12.64 1.56 -28.89
C ARG A 567 -11.77 1.94 -30.08
N ASP A 568 -11.48 3.23 -30.23
CA ASP A 568 -10.68 3.73 -31.36
C ASP A 568 -9.22 3.18 -31.33
N PHE A 569 -8.68 2.91 -30.13
CA PHE A 569 -7.37 2.24 -29.98
C PHE A 569 -7.43 0.73 -30.26
N VAL A 570 -8.52 0.05 -29.88
CA VAL A 570 -8.74 -1.37 -30.23
C VAL A 570 -8.80 -1.53 -31.74
N GLU A 571 -9.54 -0.66 -32.43
CA GLU A 571 -9.63 -0.65 -33.89
C GLU A 571 -8.26 -0.40 -34.56
N PHE A 572 -7.35 0.31 -33.89
CA PHE A 572 -6.02 0.63 -34.41
C PHE A 572 -4.97 -0.45 -34.11
N LYS A 573 -4.85 -0.86 -32.84
CA LYS A 573 -3.82 -1.81 -32.36
C LYS A 573 -4.22 -3.28 -32.56
N GLY A 574 -5.52 -3.57 -32.73
CA GLY A 574 -6.07 -4.92 -32.78
C GLY A 574 -6.55 -5.41 -31.41
N ARG A 575 -7.47 -6.38 -31.41
CA ARG A 575 -8.06 -6.93 -30.18
C ARG A 575 -7.04 -7.59 -29.27
N ASP A 576 -6.11 -8.37 -29.82
CA ASP A 576 -5.08 -9.09 -29.03
C ASP A 576 -4.13 -8.17 -28.25
N PHE A 577 -4.08 -6.88 -28.57
CA PHE A 577 -3.35 -5.87 -27.81
C PHE A 577 -4.02 -5.55 -26.46
N PHE A 578 -5.35 -5.73 -26.38
CA PHE A 578 -6.16 -5.55 -25.19
C PHE A 578 -6.55 -6.91 -24.63
N THR A 579 -6.11 -7.20 -23.41
CA THR A 579 -6.39 -8.47 -22.73
C THR A 579 -7.09 -8.24 -21.39
N ASN A 580 -7.36 -9.31 -20.67
CA ASN A 580 -7.95 -9.29 -19.34
C ASN A 580 -7.03 -10.07 -18.40
N VAL A 581 -6.82 -9.54 -17.19
CA VAL A 581 -6.33 -10.34 -16.07
C VAL A 581 -7.18 -9.98 -14.86
N THR A 582 -8.17 -10.84 -14.56
CA THR A 582 -9.00 -10.67 -13.37
C THR A 582 -8.14 -10.64 -12.12
N ASN A 583 -8.35 -9.62 -11.27
CA ASN A 583 -7.63 -9.45 -10.01
C ASN A 583 -7.75 -10.66 -9.07
N GLY A 584 -6.84 -10.74 -8.11
CA GLY A 584 -6.87 -11.74 -7.05
C GLY A 584 -6.25 -11.27 -5.74
N ILE A 585 -6.40 -12.07 -4.70
CA ILE A 585 -5.89 -11.85 -3.35
C ILE A 585 -5.02 -13.03 -2.89
N THR A 586 -4.03 -12.77 -2.05
CA THR A 586 -3.17 -13.84 -1.52
C THR A 586 -3.90 -14.64 -0.43
N PRO A 587 -4.04 -15.97 -0.56
CA PRO A 587 -4.64 -16.81 0.48
C PRO A 587 -3.78 -16.88 1.76
N ARG A 588 -2.47 -16.57 1.67
CA ARG A 588 -1.57 -16.58 2.84
C ARG A 588 -1.97 -15.52 3.87
N ARG A 589 -2.32 -14.31 3.41
CA ARG A 589 -2.78 -13.25 4.32
C ARG A 589 -4.28 -13.33 4.59
N TRP A 590 -5.08 -13.53 3.55
CA TRP A 590 -6.54 -13.39 3.62
C TRP A 590 -7.29 -14.67 3.96
N LEU A 591 -6.58 -15.74 4.34
CA LEU A 591 -7.16 -16.94 4.95
C LEU A 591 -6.23 -17.52 6.03
N LEU A 592 -4.99 -17.90 5.68
CA LEU A 592 -4.05 -18.53 6.63
C LEU A 592 -3.74 -17.64 7.83
N GLN A 593 -3.35 -16.37 7.58
CA GLN A 593 -2.98 -15.44 8.64
C GLN A 593 -4.21 -14.90 9.40
N CYS A 594 -5.21 -14.38 8.69
CA CYS A 594 -6.34 -13.69 9.34
C CYS A 594 -7.37 -14.65 9.97
N ASN A 595 -7.48 -15.88 9.47
CA ASN A 595 -8.47 -16.86 9.91
C ASN A 595 -7.83 -18.25 10.13
N PRO A 596 -6.87 -18.36 11.08
CA PRO A 596 -6.07 -19.57 11.27
C PRO A 596 -6.92 -20.79 11.64
N GLU A 597 -8.03 -20.62 12.36
CA GLU A 597 -8.95 -21.72 12.69
C GLU A 597 -9.60 -22.30 11.42
N LEU A 598 -10.06 -21.46 10.49
CA LEU A 598 -10.62 -21.91 9.22
C LEU A 598 -9.54 -22.54 8.33
N ALA A 599 -8.35 -21.94 8.29
CA ALA A 599 -7.21 -22.51 7.55
C ALA A 599 -6.83 -23.91 8.09
N ALA A 600 -6.84 -24.12 9.41
CA ALA A 600 -6.61 -25.42 10.02
C ALA A 600 -7.70 -26.44 9.66
N LEU A 601 -8.98 -26.02 9.66
CA LEU A 601 -10.09 -26.88 9.22
C LEU A 601 -9.96 -27.28 7.75
N VAL A 602 -9.58 -26.35 6.88
CA VAL A 602 -9.32 -26.59 5.45
C VAL A 602 -8.16 -27.58 5.28
N THR A 603 -7.02 -27.33 5.91
CA THR A 603 -5.84 -28.21 5.87
C THR A 603 -6.14 -29.60 6.41
N HIS A 604 -6.88 -29.71 7.52
CA HIS A 604 -7.29 -31.00 8.08
C HIS A 604 -8.16 -31.80 7.11
N THR A 605 -9.11 -31.13 6.45
CA THR A 605 -10.07 -31.79 5.56
C THR A 605 -9.45 -32.17 4.21
N LEU A 606 -8.57 -31.34 3.67
CA LEU A 606 -7.83 -31.62 2.43
C LEU A 606 -6.61 -32.54 2.65
N GLY A 607 -6.12 -32.63 3.89
CA GLY A 607 -4.97 -33.46 4.28
C GLY A 607 -3.60 -32.81 4.07
N SER A 608 -3.52 -31.61 3.49
CA SER A 608 -2.26 -30.88 3.26
C SER A 608 -2.47 -29.37 3.17
N GLU A 609 -1.37 -28.61 3.28
CA GLU A 609 -1.33 -27.15 3.05
C GLU A 609 -1.14 -26.77 1.57
N GLU A 610 -1.18 -27.74 0.65
CA GLU A 610 -0.94 -27.51 -0.78
C GLU A 610 -1.92 -26.50 -1.40
N TRP A 611 -3.10 -26.35 -0.81
CA TRP A 611 -4.10 -25.35 -1.22
C TRP A 611 -3.59 -23.89 -1.14
N LEU A 612 -2.55 -23.62 -0.34
CA LEU A 612 -1.91 -22.29 -0.26
C LEU A 612 -1.08 -21.94 -1.50
N LEU A 613 -0.64 -22.96 -2.24
CA LEU A 613 0.06 -22.87 -3.52
C LEU A 613 -0.87 -23.12 -4.70
N ASN A 614 -1.98 -23.85 -4.48
CA ASN A 614 -3.00 -24.12 -5.48
C ASN A 614 -4.41 -23.96 -4.90
N ALA A 615 -4.91 -22.73 -4.91
CA ALA A 615 -6.21 -22.39 -4.33
C ALA A 615 -7.41 -23.10 -5.02
N LYS A 616 -7.24 -23.66 -6.22
CA LYS A 616 -8.28 -24.46 -6.89
C LYS A 616 -8.67 -25.69 -6.08
N LEU A 617 -7.79 -26.20 -5.23
CA LEU A 617 -8.08 -27.33 -4.34
C LEU A 617 -9.19 -27.04 -3.33
N LEU A 618 -9.50 -25.76 -3.06
CA LEU A 618 -10.63 -25.38 -2.20
C LEU A 618 -11.96 -25.93 -2.74
N THR A 619 -12.12 -26.06 -4.06
CA THR A 619 -13.36 -26.59 -4.67
C THR A 619 -13.69 -28.03 -4.22
N ASN A 620 -12.68 -28.80 -3.78
CA ASN A 620 -12.91 -30.14 -3.22
C ASN A 620 -13.67 -30.11 -1.87
N LEU A 621 -13.81 -28.94 -1.25
CA LEU A 621 -14.57 -28.74 -0.02
C LEU A 621 -16.04 -28.34 -0.26
N LEU A 622 -16.47 -28.11 -1.51
CA LEU A 622 -17.88 -27.81 -1.81
C LEU A 622 -18.86 -28.86 -1.24
N PRO A 623 -18.59 -30.19 -1.31
CA PRO A 623 -19.45 -31.21 -0.70
C PRO A 623 -19.59 -31.08 0.83
N MET A 624 -18.66 -30.38 1.50
CA MET A 624 -18.75 -30.15 2.95
C MET A 624 -19.90 -29.20 3.33
N GLY A 625 -20.49 -28.49 2.37
CA GLY A 625 -21.71 -27.73 2.58
C GLY A 625 -22.89 -28.60 3.04
N ASP A 626 -22.89 -29.90 2.72
CA ASP A 626 -23.90 -30.86 3.17
C ASP A 626 -23.44 -31.70 4.39
N ASN A 627 -22.20 -31.53 4.86
CA ASN A 627 -21.66 -32.24 6.01
C ASN A 627 -22.01 -31.51 7.32
N ALA A 628 -22.79 -32.16 8.19
CA ALA A 628 -23.27 -31.57 9.44
C ALA A 628 -22.14 -31.22 10.44
N GLU A 629 -21.11 -32.07 10.56
CA GLU A 629 -19.99 -31.82 11.47
C GLU A 629 -19.14 -30.64 10.98
N PHE A 630 -18.87 -30.59 9.68
CA PHE A 630 -18.14 -29.50 9.06
C PHE A 630 -18.89 -28.16 9.19
N ARG A 631 -20.21 -28.15 8.94
CA ARG A 631 -21.05 -26.96 9.18
C ARG A 631 -21.00 -26.49 10.63
N GLY A 632 -21.04 -27.43 11.57
CA GLY A 632 -20.89 -27.13 13.00
C GLY A 632 -19.57 -26.45 13.32
N ALA A 633 -18.46 -26.98 12.80
CA ALA A 633 -17.12 -26.41 12.98
C ALA A 633 -17.01 -25.02 12.32
N PHE A 634 -17.45 -24.87 11.07
CA PHE A 634 -17.43 -23.62 10.33
C PHE A 634 -18.20 -22.50 11.06
N LYS A 635 -19.39 -22.83 11.57
CA LYS A 635 -20.21 -21.90 12.36
C LYS A 635 -19.54 -21.49 13.67
N ALA A 636 -18.92 -22.44 14.38
CA ALA A 636 -18.18 -22.15 15.61
C ALA A 636 -17.01 -21.18 15.36
N ILE A 637 -16.27 -21.40 14.26
CA ILE A 637 -15.16 -20.52 13.84
C ILE A 637 -15.69 -19.12 13.50
N LYS A 638 -16.79 -19.01 12.75
CA LYS A 638 -17.42 -17.71 12.47
C LYS A 638 -17.81 -16.98 13.75
N GLN A 639 -18.39 -17.68 14.73
CA GLN A 639 -18.73 -17.10 16.03
C GLN A 639 -17.51 -16.65 16.84
N SER A 640 -16.43 -17.44 16.85
CA SER A 640 -15.14 -17.05 17.45
C SER A 640 -14.63 -15.73 16.83
N ASN A 641 -14.61 -15.65 15.50
CA ASN A 641 -14.19 -14.46 14.76
C ASN A 641 -15.06 -13.23 15.07
N LYS A 642 -16.37 -13.41 15.21
CA LYS A 642 -17.29 -12.33 15.61
C LYS A 642 -17.04 -11.84 17.03
N GLY A 643 -16.69 -12.75 17.95
CA GLY A 643 -16.22 -12.39 19.29
C GLY A 643 -14.99 -11.49 19.23
N ARG A 644 -13.96 -11.88 18.48
CA ARG A 644 -12.75 -11.07 18.30
C ARG A 644 -13.03 -9.66 17.79
N LEU A 645 -13.92 -9.52 16.80
CA LEU A 645 -14.31 -8.19 16.30
C LEU A 645 -15.13 -7.40 17.33
N ALA A 646 -16.01 -8.06 18.09
CA ALA A 646 -16.75 -7.41 19.17
C ALA A 646 -15.81 -6.85 20.24
N ASP A 647 -14.78 -7.61 20.64
CA ASP A 647 -13.77 -7.17 21.62
C ASP A 647 -13.00 -5.93 21.12
N VAL A 648 -12.66 -5.87 19.82
CA VAL A 648 -12.05 -4.68 19.21
C VAL A 648 -13.00 -3.49 19.23
N LEU A 649 -14.27 -3.68 18.88
CA LEU A 649 -15.26 -2.60 18.87
C LEU A 649 -15.58 -2.08 20.28
N GLU A 650 -15.60 -2.95 21.29
CA GLU A 650 -15.77 -2.55 22.68
C GLU A 650 -14.53 -1.81 23.20
N SER A 651 -13.33 -2.37 23.02
CA SER A 651 -12.09 -1.79 23.55
C SER A 651 -11.68 -0.47 22.87
N GLU A 652 -11.86 -0.35 21.55
CA GLU A 652 -11.45 0.84 20.81
C GLU A 652 -12.55 1.91 20.70
N LEU A 653 -13.82 1.51 20.58
CA LEU A 653 -14.94 2.43 20.33
C LEU A 653 -15.97 2.48 21.47
N GLY A 654 -15.89 1.59 22.47
CA GLY A 654 -16.88 1.48 23.53
C GLY A 654 -18.26 1.02 23.04
N ILE A 655 -18.32 0.33 21.90
CA ILE A 655 -19.57 -0.14 21.29
C ILE A 655 -19.72 -1.63 21.58
N ASP A 656 -20.59 -1.96 22.53
CA ASP A 656 -21.04 -3.33 22.77
C ASP A 656 -22.00 -3.78 21.66
N ILE A 657 -21.79 -5.00 21.14
CA ILE A 657 -22.55 -5.56 20.03
C ILE A 657 -22.97 -7.00 20.29
N ASN A 658 -24.18 -7.34 19.84
CA ASN A 658 -24.69 -8.70 19.89
C ASN A 658 -24.01 -9.58 18.83
N VAL A 659 -23.13 -10.49 19.23
CA VAL A 659 -22.43 -11.44 18.34
C VAL A 659 -23.37 -12.40 17.58
N ASN A 660 -24.63 -12.52 18.00
CA ASN A 660 -25.65 -13.32 17.29
C ASN A 660 -26.42 -12.51 16.24
N SER A 661 -26.19 -11.20 16.10
CA SER A 661 -26.76 -10.38 15.02
C SER A 661 -26.10 -10.69 13.68
N ILE A 662 -26.68 -10.24 12.57
CA ILE A 662 -25.98 -10.28 11.27
C ILE A 662 -24.87 -9.22 11.28
N PHE A 663 -23.62 -9.62 11.04
CA PHE A 663 -22.51 -8.67 10.82
C PHE A 663 -22.42 -8.33 9.32
N ALA A 664 -23.04 -7.21 8.94
CA ALA A 664 -23.00 -6.70 7.58
C ALA A 664 -21.92 -5.62 7.42
N CYS A 665 -21.00 -5.82 6.49
CA CYS A 665 -19.80 -4.99 6.37
C CYS A 665 -19.73 -4.25 5.03
N GLN A 666 -19.59 -2.92 5.07
CA GLN A 666 -19.26 -2.07 3.93
C GLN A 666 -17.91 -1.38 4.16
N ILE A 667 -16.83 -2.05 3.75
CA ILE A 667 -15.44 -1.68 4.05
C ILE A 667 -14.66 -1.24 2.81
N LYS A 668 -14.80 0.03 2.43
CA LYS A 668 -14.19 0.61 1.22
C LYS A 668 -14.09 2.12 1.31
N ARG A 669 -13.31 2.73 0.41
CA ARG A 669 -13.22 4.20 0.26
C ARG A 669 -14.61 4.85 0.23
N LEU A 670 -14.76 5.98 0.91
CA LEU A 670 -16.00 6.76 0.94
C LEU A 670 -16.10 7.57 -0.36
N HIS A 671 -17.16 7.32 -1.12
CA HIS A 671 -17.44 8.01 -2.38
C HIS A 671 -18.92 7.86 -2.73
N GLU A 672 -19.53 8.87 -3.33
CA GLU A 672 -20.94 8.81 -3.75
C GLU A 672 -21.29 7.59 -4.61
N TYR A 673 -20.46 7.20 -5.61
CA TYR A 673 -20.73 6.03 -6.45
C TYR A 673 -20.64 4.69 -5.73
N LYS A 674 -19.91 4.62 -4.60
CA LYS A 674 -19.83 3.42 -3.74
C LYS A 674 -21.07 3.26 -2.85
N ARG A 675 -21.91 4.30 -2.80
CA ARG A 675 -23.22 4.34 -2.14
C ARG A 675 -23.23 3.87 -0.69
N GLN A 676 -22.26 4.28 0.13
CA GLN A 676 -22.46 4.20 1.59
C GLN A 676 -23.74 4.95 2.02
N THR A 677 -24.17 5.93 1.21
CA THR A 677 -25.46 6.63 1.32
C THR A 677 -26.67 5.70 1.29
N ILE A 678 -26.79 4.78 0.31
CA ILE A 678 -27.95 3.87 0.23
C ILE A 678 -28.00 2.96 1.45
N THR A 679 -26.83 2.50 1.92
CA THR A 679 -26.70 1.65 3.10
C THR A 679 -27.12 2.40 4.36
N ILE A 680 -26.59 3.61 4.63
CA ILE A 680 -26.96 4.34 5.84
C ILE A 680 -28.43 4.77 5.82
N PHE A 681 -28.98 5.14 4.66
CA PHE A 681 -30.40 5.44 4.54
C PHE A 681 -31.27 4.22 4.84
N SER A 682 -30.87 3.02 4.39
CA SER A 682 -31.60 1.78 4.72
C SER A 682 -31.58 1.48 6.23
N MET A 683 -30.48 1.81 6.91
CA MET A 683 -30.37 1.62 8.37
C MET A 683 -31.24 2.61 9.13
N ILE A 684 -31.35 3.86 8.67
CA ILE A 684 -32.31 4.84 9.22
C ILE A 684 -33.74 4.36 9.00
N TYR A 685 -34.06 3.81 7.83
CA TYR A 685 -35.38 3.23 7.56
C TYR A 685 -35.67 2.03 8.49
N ARG A 686 -34.72 1.10 8.66
CA ARG A 686 -34.84 -0.01 9.61
C ARG A 686 -35.07 0.49 11.04
N TYR A 687 -34.34 1.53 11.47
CA TYR A 687 -34.54 2.18 12.77
C TYR A 687 -35.96 2.74 12.92
N LEU A 688 -36.48 3.44 11.91
CA LEU A 688 -37.88 3.92 11.91
C LEU A 688 -38.88 2.77 12.10
N LYS A 689 -38.71 1.66 11.36
CA LYS A 689 -39.61 0.52 11.49
C LYS A 689 -39.52 -0.16 12.85
N ILE A 690 -38.34 -0.24 13.45
CA ILE A 690 -38.17 -0.71 14.84
C ILE A 690 -38.94 0.21 15.80
N LYS A 691 -38.83 1.53 15.66
CA LYS A 691 -39.50 2.49 16.56
C LYS A 691 -41.02 2.42 16.47
N THR A 692 -41.58 2.15 15.30
CA THR A 692 -43.03 2.01 15.11
C THR A 692 -43.57 0.62 15.43
N ALA A 693 -42.71 -0.39 15.58
CA ALA A 693 -43.12 -1.76 15.82
C ALA A 693 -43.58 -1.99 17.27
N THR A 694 -44.61 -2.82 17.41
CA THR A 694 -45.07 -3.34 18.69
C THR A 694 -44.01 -4.26 19.30
N ARG A 695 -44.12 -4.52 20.61
CA ARG A 695 -43.19 -5.42 21.32
C ARG A 695 -43.15 -6.84 20.71
N GLU A 696 -44.28 -7.36 20.24
CA GLU A 696 -44.34 -8.69 19.62
C GLU A 696 -43.76 -8.73 18.20
N GLU A 697 -43.86 -7.62 17.46
CA GLU A 697 -43.19 -7.48 16.16
C GLU A 697 -41.67 -7.36 16.33
N LYS A 698 -41.21 -6.58 17.31
CA LYS A 698 -39.77 -6.44 17.64
C LYS A 698 -39.10 -7.79 17.92
N LYS A 699 -39.77 -8.69 18.66
CA LYS A 699 -39.25 -10.06 18.91
C LYS A 699 -39.07 -10.90 17.65
N LYS A 700 -39.77 -10.55 16.56
CA LYS A 700 -39.67 -11.25 15.27
C LYS A 700 -38.68 -10.58 14.32
N MET A 701 -38.15 -9.39 14.64
CA MET A 701 -37.17 -8.72 13.79
C MET A 701 -35.79 -9.37 13.93
N GLN A 702 -35.08 -9.50 12.82
CA GLN A 702 -33.71 -10.03 12.82
C GLN A 702 -32.73 -8.94 13.29
N PRO A 703 -31.89 -9.22 14.31
CA PRO A 703 -30.87 -8.27 14.76
C PRO A 703 -29.77 -8.02 13.72
N TRP A 704 -29.35 -6.76 13.56
CA TRP A 704 -28.26 -6.34 12.66
C TRP A 704 -27.17 -5.56 13.40
N THR A 705 -25.92 -5.83 13.05
CA THR A 705 -24.78 -4.95 13.30
C THR A 705 -24.22 -4.52 11.93
N MET A 706 -24.50 -3.27 11.54
CA MET A 706 -23.99 -2.70 10.29
C MET A 706 -22.65 -2.00 10.56
N ILE A 707 -21.60 -2.45 9.88
CA ILE A 707 -20.23 -2.03 10.09
C ILE A 707 -19.73 -1.29 8.84
N PHE A 708 -19.38 -0.03 9.01
CA PHE A 708 -18.73 0.80 8.01
C PHE A 708 -17.25 0.98 8.36
N ALA A 709 -16.39 0.94 7.36
CA ALA A 709 -15.00 1.36 7.52
C ALA A 709 -14.46 1.92 6.21
N GLY A 710 -13.66 2.98 6.29
CA GLY A 710 -13.03 3.59 5.13
C GLY A 710 -12.72 5.07 5.32
N LYS A 711 -11.93 5.60 4.40
CA LYS A 711 -11.48 7.00 4.40
C LYS A 711 -12.15 7.80 3.28
N ALA A 712 -12.51 9.06 3.57
CA ALA A 712 -12.86 10.05 2.55
C ALA A 712 -11.61 10.82 2.12
N ALA A 713 -11.51 11.22 0.84
CA ALA A 713 -10.44 12.10 0.41
C ALA A 713 -10.54 13.45 1.16
N PRO A 714 -9.42 14.11 1.56
CA PRO A 714 -9.48 15.28 2.44
C PRO A 714 -10.32 16.44 1.88
N GLY A 715 -10.31 16.62 0.56
CA GLY A 715 -11.08 17.66 -0.15
C GLY A 715 -12.50 17.25 -0.55
N TYR A 716 -12.95 16.02 -0.29
CA TYR A 716 -14.25 15.52 -0.76
C TYR A 716 -15.34 15.78 0.28
N TYR A 717 -15.99 16.93 0.15
CA TYR A 717 -17.00 17.42 1.09
C TYR A 717 -18.18 16.44 1.31
N ILE A 718 -18.82 15.96 0.23
CA ILE A 718 -19.97 15.05 0.35
C ILE A 718 -19.57 13.73 1.02
N ALA A 719 -18.43 13.13 0.65
CA ALA A 719 -17.95 11.90 1.28
C ALA A 719 -17.70 12.07 2.79
N LYS A 720 -17.19 13.24 3.23
CA LYS A 720 -17.05 13.55 4.67
C LYS A 720 -18.40 13.72 5.37
N LEU A 721 -19.40 14.32 4.70
CA LEU A 721 -20.76 14.39 5.24
C LEU A 721 -21.39 13.01 5.42
N VAL A 722 -21.11 12.05 4.52
CA VAL A 722 -21.59 10.66 4.66
C VAL A 722 -20.99 10.00 5.90
N ILE A 723 -19.68 10.15 6.15
CA ILE A 723 -19.05 9.67 7.40
C ILE A 723 -19.74 10.28 8.61
N ARG A 724 -19.94 11.60 8.59
CA ARG A 724 -20.58 12.33 9.69
C ARG A 724 -21.99 11.82 9.97
N LEU A 725 -22.77 11.56 8.92
CA LEU A 725 -24.10 10.99 9.05
C LEU A 725 -24.04 9.59 9.66
N ILE A 726 -23.19 8.69 9.16
CA ILE A 726 -23.04 7.33 9.69
C ILE A 726 -22.73 7.36 11.19
N VAL A 727 -21.73 8.15 11.58
CA VAL A 727 -21.30 8.26 12.98
C VAL A 727 -22.42 8.81 13.86
N ASN A 728 -23.13 9.85 13.42
CA ASN A 728 -24.18 10.47 14.23
C ASN A 728 -25.46 9.62 14.30
N VAL A 729 -25.79 8.89 13.23
CA VAL A 729 -26.84 7.87 13.28
C VAL A 729 -26.46 6.77 14.26
N GLY A 730 -25.21 6.28 14.24
CA GLY A 730 -24.72 5.29 15.20
C GLY A 730 -24.82 5.77 16.66
N LYS A 731 -24.45 7.02 16.94
CA LYS A 731 -24.61 7.60 18.28
C LYS A 731 -26.06 7.59 18.78
N VAL A 732 -27.03 7.85 17.91
CA VAL A 732 -28.45 7.84 18.29
C VAL A 732 -28.96 6.42 18.44
N VAL A 733 -28.76 5.58 17.42
CA VAL A 733 -29.30 4.22 17.36
C VAL A 733 -28.71 3.33 18.46
N ASN A 734 -27.38 3.38 18.66
CA ASN A 734 -26.72 2.53 19.65
C ASN A 734 -27.05 2.90 21.10
N ASN A 735 -27.60 4.10 21.34
CA ASN A 735 -27.99 4.56 22.68
C ASN A 735 -29.51 4.59 22.88
N ASP A 736 -30.32 4.11 21.90
CA ASP A 736 -31.77 4.09 22.02
C ASP A 736 -32.25 2.79 22.72
N PRO A 737 -32.80 2.87 23.94
CA PRO A 737 -33.29 1.70 24.67
C PRO A 737 -34.50 1.01 24.00
N ASP A 738 -35.26 1.71 23.15
CA ASP A 738 -36.37 1.11 22.42
C ASP A 738 -35.88 0.20 21.27
N VAL A 739 -34.64 0.41 20.81
CA VAL A 739 -33.97 -0.43 19.80
C VAL A 739 -33.29 -1.61 20.47
N GLY A 740 -32.57 -1.36 21.56
CA GLY A 740 -31.77 -2.38 22.25
C GLY A 740 -30.78 -3.06 21.30
N ASP A 741 -30.76 -4.39 21.29
CA ASP A 741 -29.82 -5.17 20.48
C ASP A 741 -30.32 -5.52 19.06
N LEU A 742 -31.44 -4.95 18.62
CA LEU A 742 -31.99 -5.20 17.28
C LEU A 742 -31.19 -4.50 16.17
N LEU A 743 -30.52 -3.38 16.47
CA LEU A 743 -29.73 -2.65 15.48
C LEU A 743 -28.56 -1.95 16.14
N ARG A 744 -27.36 -2.24 15.66
CA ARG A 744 -26.12 -1.50 15.97
C ARG A 744 -25.52 -0.96 14.68
N ILE A 745 -25.00 0.26 14.72
CA ILE A 745 -24.30 0.90 13.60
C ILE A 745 -22.92 1.32 14.07
N CYS A 746 -21.89 0.77 13.43
CA CYS A 746 -20.50 0.98 13.79
C CYS A 746 -19.77 1.66 12.63
N PHE A 747 -18.94 2.66 12.95
CA PHE A 747 -17.97 3.23 12.02
C PHE A 747 -16.58 3.01 12.60
N ILE A 748 -15.78 2.15 11.98
CA ILE A 748 -14.41 1.89 12.41
C ILE A 748 -13.49 2.93 11.76
N PRO A 749 -12.86 3.81 12.55
CA PRO A 749 -11.93 4.79 12.04
C PRO A 749 -10.63 4.13 11.58
N ASP A 750 -9.91 4.83 10.73
CA ASP A 750 -8.55 4.52 10.29
C ASP A 750 -8.38 3.12 9.67
N TYR A 751 -9.40 2.66 8.94
CA TYR A 751 -9.40 1.38 8.25
C TYR A 751 -8.06 1.09 7.54
N SER A 752 -7.42 0.01 7.97
CA SER A 752 -6.10 -0.46 7.54
C SER A 752 -6.13 -1.96 7.21
N VAL A 753 -4.98 -2.57 6.88
CA VAL A 753 -4.92 -4.03 6.68
C VAL A 753 -5.14 -4.75 7.99
N SER A 754 -4.56 -4.27 9.09
CA SER A 754 -4.72 -4.89 10.40
C SER A 754 -6.18 -4.97 10.86
N ILE A 755 -6.93 -3.87 10.70
CA ILE A 755 -8.37 -3.86 10.99
C ILE A 755 -9.12 -4.82 10.06
N ALA A 756 -8.74 -4.86 8.77
CA ALA A 756 -9.36 -5.78 7.82
C ALA A 756 -9.09 -7.25 8.17
N GLU A 757 -7.92 -7.60 8.73
CA GLU A 757 -7.56 -8.95 9.14
C GLU A 757 -8.43 -9.47 10.30
N VAL A 758 -8.97 -8.59 11.15
CA VAL A 758 -9.96 -8.97 12.19
C VAL A 758 -11.38 -8.94 11.65
N LEU A 759 -11.72 -7.92 10.85
CA LEU A 759 -13.09 -7.70 10.38
C LEU A 759 -13.54 -8.71 9.32
N VAL A 760 -12.69 -9.02 8.33
CA VAL A 760 -13.04 -9.88 7.20
C VAL A 760 -13.49 -11.28 7.67
N PRO A 761 -12.77 -11.98 8.58
CA PRO A 761 -13.19 -13.28 9.08
C PRO A 761 -14.52 -13.26 9.85
N ALA A 762 -14.89 -12.12 10.44
CA ALA A 762 -16.09 -11.96 11.26
C ALA A 762 -17.36 -11.62 10.44
N ALA A 763 -17.21 -11.14 9.20
CA ALA A 763 -18.35 -10.70 8.39
C ALA A 763 -19.27 -11.87 8.01
N ASP A 764 -20.58 -11.67 8.18
CA ASP A 764 -21.63 -12.55 7.66
C ASP A 764 -22.08 -12.10 6.26
N VAL A 765 -22.13 -10.78 6.03
CA VAL A 765 -22.58 -10.18 4.76
C VAL A 765 -21.55 -9.18 4.24
N SER A 766 -21.20 -9.31 2.96
CA SER A 766 -20.38 -8.39 2.19
C SER A 766 -21.28 -7.41 1.43
N VAL A 767 -21.27 -6.12 1.83
CA VAL A 767 -22.13 -5.09 1.24
C VAL A 767 -21.39 -4.38 0.09
N GLN A 768 -21.77 -4.70 -1.16
CA GLN A 768 -21.10 -4.28 -2.39
C GLN A 768 -22.06 -3.57 -3.34
N VAL A 769 -22.46 -2.36 -2.96
CA VAL A 769 -23.63 -1.67 -3.49
C VAL A 769 -23.30 -0.53 -4.45
N SER A 770 -22.16 -0.55 -5.16
CA SER A 770 -21.82 0.54 -6.09
C SER A 770 -22.86 0.68 -7.22
N THR A 771 -23.02 1.87 -7.80
CA THR A 771 -23.91 2.03 -8.98
C THR A 771 -23.41 1.14 -10.11
N ALA A 772 -24.28 0.36 -10.75
CA ALA A 772 -23.84 -0.57 -11.80
C ALA A 772 -23.05 0.13 -12.93
N GLY A 773 -21.97 -0.50 -13.39
CA GLY A 773 -21.05 0.06 -14.38
C GLY A 773 -20.05 1.06 -13.81
N THR A 774 -19.80 1.09 -12.50
CA THR A 774 -18.81 2.02 -11.90
C THR A 774 -17.63 1.31 -11.21
N GLU A 775 -17.77 0.03 -10.86
CA GLU A 775 -16.68 -0.79 -10.35
C GLU A 775 -15.96 -1.55 -11.47
N ALA A 776 -14.64 -1.42 -11.52
CA ALA A 776 -13.83 -2.23 -12.43
C ALA A 776 -13.66 -3.68 -11.96
N SER A 777 -13.67 -3.92 -10.63
CA SER A 777 -13.39 -5.22 -10.00
C SER A 777 -13.90 -5.16 -8.55
N GLY A 778 -13.08 -5.51 -7.55
CA GLY A 778 -13.40 -5.39 -6.13
C GLY A 778 -12.69 -6.42 -5.26
N THR A 779 -11.45 -6.16 -4.85
CA THR A 779 -10.66 -7.15 -4.10
C THR A 779 -11.10 -7.34 -2.65
N SER A 780 -11.81 -6.40 -2.02
CA SER A 780 -12.40 -6.64 -0.69
C SER A 780 -13.55 -7.64 -0.74
N ASN A 781 -14.28 -7.68 -1.86
CA ASN A 781 -15.38 -8.60 -2.11
C ASN A 781 -14.85 -10.04 -2.06
N MET A 782 -13.73 -10.29 -2.75
CA MET A 782 -13.03 -11.58 -2.77
C MET A 782 -12.58 -12.03 -1.37
N LYS A 783 -12.08 -11.11 -0.53
CA LYS A 783 -11.62 -11.43 0.84
C LYS A 783 -12.77 -11.87 1.74
N LEU A 784 -13.87 -11.11 1.67
CA LEU A 784 -15.08 -11.37 2.43
C LEU A 784 -15.71 -12.70 1.99
N ALA A 785 -15.82 -12.92 0.68
CA ALA A 785 -16.34 -14.16 0.11
C ALA A 785 -15.48 -15.37 0.51
N LEU A 786 -14.14 -15.29 0.41
CA LEU A 786 -13.21 -16.38 0.81
C LEU A 786 -13.34 -16.75 2.30
N ASN A 787 -13.81 -15.81 3.13
CA ASN A 787 -14.10 -16.03 4.55
C ASN A 787 -15.59 -16.34 4.84
N GLY A 788 -16.37 -16.65 3.81
CA GLY A 788 -17.76 -17.09 3.90
C GLY A 788 -18.79 -16.00 4.15
N ALA A 789 -18.48 -14.73 3.86
CA ALA A 789 -19.48 -13.67 3.88
C ALA A 789 -20.31 -13.70 2.59
N LEU A 790 -21.64 -13.76 2.72
CA LEU A 790 -22.55 -13.76 1.58
C LEU A 790 -22.66 -12.37 0.95
N LEU A 791 -22.81 -12.32 -0.37
CA LEU A 791 -22.81 -11.07 -1.13
C LEU A 791 -24.18 -10.40 -1.11
N LEU A 792 -24.26 -9.16 -0.64
CA LEU A 792 -25.39 -8.24 -0.85
C LEU A 792 -24.92 -7.09 -1.73
N GLY A 793 -25.32 -7.07 -3.00
CA GLY A 793 -24.69 -6.16 -3.95
C GLY A 793 -25.44 -5.92 -5.25
N THR A 794 -24.90 -5.03 -6.06
CA THR A 794 -25.35 -4.81 -7.44
C THR A 794 -24.67 -5.77 -8.40
N VAL A 795 -25.24 -5.91 -9.60
CA VAL A 795 -24.63 -6.63 -10.73
C VAL A 795 -23.52 -5.76 -11.35
N ASP A 796 -22.38 -5.65 -10.66
CA ASP A 796 -21.27 -4.76 -11.02
C ASP A 796 -19.88 -5.29 -10.58
N GLY A 797 -18.84 -4.98 -11.36
CA GLY A 797 -17.46 -5.35 -11.04
C GLY A 797 -17.27 -6.83 -10.68
N ALA A 798 -16.51 -7.10 -9.61
CA ALA A 798 -16.22 -8.47 -9.16
C ALA A 798 -17.44 -9.21 -8.59
N ASN A 799 -18.57 -8.54 -8.37
CA ASN A 799 -19.79 -9.21 -7.90
C ASN A 799 -20.31 -10.22 -8.92
N VAL A 800 -20.14 -9.91 -10.21
CA VAL A 800 -20.57 -10.78 -11.32
C VAL A 800 -19.78 -12.08 -11.31
N GLU A 801 -18.45 -11.99 -11.31
CA GLU A 801 -17.56 -13.15 -11.31
C GLU A 801 -17.74 -13.99 -10.02
N ILE A 802 -17.93 -13.35 -8.86
CA ILE A 802 -18.21 -14.08 -7.60
C ILE A 802 -19.54 -14.84 -7.69
N ALA A 803 -20.57 -14.26 -8.28
CA ALA A 803 -21.86 -14.93 -8.45
C ALA A 803 -21.79 -16.07 -9.47
N GLU A 804 -20.99 -15.93 -10.53
CA GLU A 804 -20.73 -17.00 -11.50
C GLU A 804 -20.02 -18.20 -10.85
N ASP A 805 -18.99 -17.96 -10.04
CA ASP A 805 -18.21 -19.01 -9.39
C ASP A 805 -18.93 -19.66 -8.20
N ALA A 806 -19.56 -18.85 -7.34
CA ALA A 806 -20.26 -19.35 -6.15
C ALA A 806 -21.66 -19.90 -6.46
N GLY A 807 -22.28 -19.45 -7.55
CA GLY A 807 -23.69 -19.65 -7.87
C GLY A 807 -24.55 -18.44 -7.50
N GLU A 808 -25.46 -18.05 -8.41
CA GLU A 808 -26.32 -16.86 -8.24
C GLU A 808 -27.21 -16.95 -7.00
N ASP A 809 -27.66 -18.16 -6.66
CA ASP A 809 -28.47 -18.48 -5.48
C ASP A 809 -27.71 -18.33 -4.15
N GLN A 810 -26.40 -18.02 -4.18
CA GLN A 810 -25.60 -17.63 -3.01
C GLN A 810 -25.54 -16.11 -2.79
N CYS A 811 -26.06 -15.31 -3.72
CA CYS A 811 -25.96 -13.86 -3.71
C CYS A 811 -27.34 -13.19 -3.57
N PHE A 812 -27.36 -12.02 -2.92
CA PHE A 812 -28.51 -11.13 -2.80
C PHE A 812 -28.31 -9.93 -3.72
N MET A 813 -28.63 -10.11 -5.01
CA MET A 813 -28.46 -9.08 -6.03
C MET A 813 -29.66 -8.15 -6.12
N PHE A 814 -29.43 -6.86 -6.39
CA PHE A 814 -30.49 -5.86 -6.59
C PHE A 814 -30.06 -4.72 -7.54
N GLY A 815 -31.01 -3.82 -7.81
CA GLY A 815 -30.78 -2.56 -8.50
C GLY A 815 -30.83 -2.64 -10.02
N HIS A 816 -30.62 -1.50 -10.67
CA HIS A 816 -30.56 -1.41 -12.12
C HIS A 816 -29.27 -2.03 -12.69
N LEU A 817 -29.35 -2.57 -13.91
CA LEU A 817 -28.20 -3.07 -14.65
C LEU A 817 -27.42 -1.93 -15.31
N ALA A 818 -26.14 -2.16 -15.62
CA ALA A 818 -25.22 -1.14 -16.14
C ALA A 818 -25.72 -0.47 -17.45
N ASP A 819 -26.36 -1.24 -18.34
CA ASP A 819 -26.93 -0.75 -19.60
C ASP A 819 -28.18 0.12 -19.41
N GLN A 820 -28.88 -0.02 -18.28
CA GLN A 820 -30.07 0.77 -17.93
C GLN A 820 -29.72 2.13 -17.32
N VAL A 821 -28.54 2.27 -16.70
CA VAL A 821 -28.15 3.46 -15.89
C VAL A 821 -28.27 4.76 -16.68
N ALA A 822 -27.85 4.78 -17.94
CA ALA A 822 -27.91 6.00 -18.77
C ALA A 822 -29.36 6.49 -18.98
N GLN A 823 -30.30 5.57 -19.20
CA GLN A 823 -31.71 5.89 -19.38
C GLN A 823 -32.35 6.39 -18.08
N VAL A 824 -31.97 5.81 -16.94
CA VAL A 824 -32.46 6.26 -15.62
C VAL A 824 -31.96 7.66 -15.31
N ARG A 825 -30.67 7.95 -15.56
CA ARG A 825 -30.09 9.31 -15.41
C ARG A 825 -30.82 10.33 -16.28
N PHE A 826 -31.09 9.96 -17.53
CA PHE A 826 -31.87 10.79 -18.44
C PHE A 826 -33.26 11.09 -17.86
N ASN A 827 -33.97 10.08 -17.38
CA ASN A 827 -35.29 10.27 -16.77
C ASN A 827 -35.23 11.13 -15.51
N ASN A 828 -34.23 10.97 -14.65
CA ASN A 828 -34.03 11.82 -13.47
C ASN A 828 -33.77 13.29 -13.86
N SER A 829 -33.15 13.55 -15.02
CA SER A 829 -32.82 14.91 -15.46
C SER A 829 -33.97 15.59 -16.22
N TYR A 830 -34.74 14.84 -17.02
CA TYR A 830 -35.71 15.41 -17.96
C TYR A 830 -37.17 15.06 -17.63
N ASN A 831 -37.41 14.02 -16.84
CA ASN A 831 -38.74 13.51 -16.46
C ASN A 831 -38.82 13.31 -14.93
N ALA A 832 -38.25 14.25 -14.16
CA ALA A 832 -38.08 14.11 -12.72
C ALA A 832 -39.42 13.99 -11.98
N LEU A 833 -39.61 12.88 -11.27
CA LEU A 833 -40.71 12.71 -10.33
C LEU A 833 -40.29 13.21 -8.94
N PRO A 834 -41.22 13.75 -8.13
CA PRO A 834 -40.96 14.05 -6.73
C PRO A 834 -40.43 12.84 -5.96
N LEU A 835 -39.56 13.06 -4.97
CA LEU A 835 -38.95 11.98 -4.20
C LEU A 835 -40.00 11.06 -3.55
N GLU A 836 -41.10 11.62 -3.05
CA GLU A 836 -42.20 10.88 -2.43
C GLU A 836 -42.90 9.91 -3.39
N GLN A 837 -42.89 10.22 -4.70
CA GLN A 837 -43.44 9.33 -5.72
C GLN A 837 -42.41 8.31 -6.19
N ARG A 838 -41.13 8.71 -6.27
CA ARG A 838 -40.02 7.87 -6.74
C ARG A 838 -39.59 6.84 -5.70
N SER A 839 -39.51 7.23 -4.43
CA SER A 839 -39.18 6.36 -3.30
C SER A 839 -39.82 6.90 -2.00
N PRO A 840 -41.06 6.49 -1.69
CA PRO A 840 -41.76 6.88 -0.46
C PRO A 840 -40.96 6.56 0.81
N GLU A 841 -40.28 5.42 0.84
CA GLU A 841 -39.46 4.96 1.96
C GLU A 841 -38.27 5.90 2.21
N LEU A 842 -37.60 6.35 1.14
CA LEU A 842 -36.49 7.29 1.24
C LEU A 842 -36.97 8.68 1.66
N ALA A 843 -38.17 9.08 1.27
CA ALA A 843 -38.78 10.32 1.74
C ALA A 843 -39.04 10.32 3.26
N GLU A 844 -39.39 9.18 3.86
CA GLU A 844 -39.47 9.03 5.34
C GLU A 844 -38.11 9.26 6.00
N VAL A 845 -37.04 8.71 5.41
CA VAL A 845 -35.66 8.86 5.89
C VAL A 845 -35.21 10.32 5.83
N PHE A 846 -35.51 11.04 4.74
CA PHE A 846 -35.10 12.43 4.57
C PHE A 846 -35.75 13.33 5.62
N LYS A 847 -37.07 13.16 5.84
CA LYS A 847 -37.79 13.88 6.90
C LYS A 847 -37.16 13.68 8.27
N MET A 848 -36.70 12.46 8.58
CA MET A 848 -36.02 12.18 9.85
C MET A 848 -34.67 12.88 9.97
N ILE A 849 -33.87 12.89 8.90
CA ILE A 849 -32.59 13.61 8.88
C ILE A 849 -32.81 15.12 9.05
N GLU A 850 -33.76 15.69 8.30
CA GLU A 850 -34.11 17.12 8.33
C GLU A 850 -34.71 17.55 9.68
N SER A 851 -35.41 16.66 10.39
CA SER A 851 -35.98 16.93 11.71
C SER A 851 -34.95 17.26 12.80
N GLY A 852 -33.66 17.00 12.54
CA GLY A 852 -32.59 17.22 13.48
C GLY A 852 -32.28 16.04 14.41
N THR A 853 -32.85 14.85 14.14
CA THR A 853 -32.67 13.66 14.99
C THR A 853 -31.20 13.25 15.11
N PHE A 854 -30.40 13.44 14.05
CA PHE A 854 -28.98 13.04 13.98
C PHE A 854 -28.01 14.24 14.05
N GLY A 855 -28.40 15.30 14.75
CA GLY A 855 -27.73 16.60 14.77
C GLY A 855 -28.42 17.62 13.85
N ASP A 856 -27.84 18.81 13.69
CA ASP A 856 -28.44 19.87 12.86
C ASP A 856 -28.67 19.41 11.41
N GLY A 857 -29.96 19.34 11.02
CA GLY A 857 -30.39 18.85 9.71
C GLY A 857 -29.84 19.67 8.53
N HIS A 858 -29.61 20.98 8.72
CA HIS A 858 -29.11 21.88 7.67
C HIS A 858 -27.71 21.46 7.17
N ILE A 859 -26.91 20.82 8.02
CA ILE A 859 -25.57 20.35 7.66
C ILE A 859 -25.64 19.27 6.57
N TYR A 860 -26.71 18.47 6.57
CA TYR A 860 -26.89 17.38 5.61
C TYR A 860 -27.62 17.81 4.34
N GLU A 861 -28.10 19.05 4.23
CA GLU A 861 -28.84 19.55 3.05
C GLU A 861 -28.05 19.30 1.75
N ALA A 862 -26.76 19.64 1.73
CA ALA A 862 -25.90 19.43 0.58
C ALA A 862 -25.78 17.95 0.18
N LEU A 863 -25.81 17.03 1.15
CA LEU A 863 -25.83 15.58 0.89
C LEU A 863 -27.17 15.14 0.33
N LEU A 864 -28.30 15.54 0.93
CA LEU A 864 -29.63 15.16 0.47
C LEU A 864 -29.92 15.69 -0.94
N LYS A 865 -29.44 16.89 -1.26
CA LYS A 865 -29.53 17.54 -2.57
C LYS A 865 -28.94 16.71 -3.71
N THR A 866 -27.88 15.94 -3.44
CA THR A 866 -27.29 15.02 -4.44
C THR A 866 -28.29 13.98 -4.95
N VAL A 867 -29.29 13.63 -4.13
CA VAL A 867 -30.29 12.60 -4.43
C VAL A 867 -31.59 13.20 -4.94
N TYR A 868 -32.13 14.27 -4.36
CA TYR A 868 -33.44 14.76 -4.81
C TYR A 868 -33.37 15.63 -6.09
N GLU A 869 -32.22 16.25 -6.43
CA GLU A 869 -32.11 17.05 -7.67
C GLU A 869 -31.77 16.21 -8.90
N HIS A 870 -30.69 15.44 -8.83
CA HIS A 870 -30.15 14.74 -10.00
C HIS A 870 -30.09 13.22 -9.82
N ASP A 871 -29.89 12.75 -8.58
CA ASP A 871 -29.67 11.35 -8.23
C ASP A 871 -28.74 10.61 -9.21
N TYR A 872 -27.57 11.17 -9.48
CA TYR A 872 -26.68 10.66 -10.52
C TYR A 872 -26.24 9.20 -10.26
N TYR A 873 -26.25 8.79 -8.99
CA TYR A 873 -25.88 7.44 -8.54
C TYR A 873 -27.09 6.55 -8.21
N LEU A 874 -28.30 6.96 -8.60
CA LEU A 874 -29.52 6.14 -8.55
C LEU A 874 -29.83 5.64 -7.13
N VAL A 875 -29.53 6.43 -6.10
CA VAL A 875 -29.77 6.08 -4.70
C VAL A 875 -31.26 5.86 -4.45
N SER A 876 -32.11 6.76 -4.94
CA SER A 876 -33.56 6.65 -4.78
C SER A 876 -34.18 5.61 -5.70
N ASN A 877 -33.64 5.46 -6.92
CA ASN A 877 -34.14 4.48 -7.90
C ASN A 877 -33.89 3.04 -7.46
N ASP A 878 -32.80 2.76 -6.75
CA ASP A 878 -32.45 1.42 -6.26
C ASP A 878 -32.87 1.18 -4.80
N PHE A 879 -33.39 2.18 -4.09
CA PHE A 879 -33.65 2.06 -2.65
C PHE A 879 -34.65 0.95 -2.32
N GLY A 880 -35.77 0.87 -3.04
CA GLY A 880 -36.79 -0.14 -2.80
C GLY A 880 -36.31 -1.57 -3.04
N SER A 881 -35.58 -1.80 -4.14
CA SER A 881 -35.01 -3.13 -4.44
C SER A 881 -33.88 -3.51 -3.47
N TYR A 882 -33.13 -2.53 -2.96
CA TYR A 882 -32.15 -2.76 -1.90
C TYR A 882 -32.79 -3.20 -0.58
N LEU A 883 -33.89 -2.56 -0.17
CA LEU A 883 -34.65 -2.96 1.02
C LEU A 883 -35.22 -4.37 0.89
N GLU A 884 -35.69 -4.74 -0.31
CA GLU A 884 -36.17 -6.10 -0.59
C GLU A 884 -35.04 -7.13 -0.51
N ALA A 885 -33.85 -6.83 -1.04
CA ALA A 885 -32.69 -7.71 -0.89
C ALA A 885 -32.28 -7.88 0.58
N GLN A 886 -32.32 -6.81 1.40
CA GLN A 886 -32.11 -6.92 2.85
C GLN A 886 -33.17 -7.80 3.53
N ARG A 887 -34.43 -7.76 3.08
CA ARG A 887 -35.49 -8.62 3.60
C ARG A 887 -35.22 -10.10 3.30
N LEU A 888 -34.68 -10.42 2.12
CA LEU A 888 -34.26 -11.79 1.79
C LEU A 888 -33.11 -12.28 2.67
N VAL A 889 -32.15 -11.39 2.99
CA VAL A 889 -31.09 -11.69 3.96
C VAL A 889 -31.68 -12.01 5.34
N ASP A 890 -32.62 -11.19 5.82
CA ASP A 890 -33.31 -11.40 7.10
C ASP A 890 -34.04 -12.74 7.15
N ASP A 891 -34.80 -13.03 6.10
CA ASP A 891 -35.60 -14.24 6.00
C ASP A 891 -34.72 -15.49 5.99
N LEU A 892 -33.62 -15.50 5.21
CA LEU A 892 -32.74 -16.66 5.16
C LEU A 892 -32.04 -16.89 6.50
N PHE A 893 -31.38 -15.86 7.03
CA PHE A 893 -30.58 -15.98 8.26
C PHE A 893 -31.43 -16.48 9.44
N LYS A 894 -32.68 -15.98 9.53
CA LYS A 894 -33.57 -16.30 10.64
C LYS A 894 -34.28 -17.64 10.47
N ASN A 895 -34.82 -17.91 9.28
CA ASN A 895 -35.71 -19.05 9.08
C ASN A 895 -34.94 -20.32 8.71
N ASP A 896 -33.75 -20.21 8.12
CA ASP A 896 -32.93 -21.35 7.70
C ASP A 896 -31.42 -21.15 7.95
N PRO A 897 -30.98 -21.22 9.22
CA PRO A 897 -29.57 -21.02 9.59
C PRO A 897 -28.63 -22.13 9.07
N GLU A 898 -29.18 -23.30 8.77
CA GLU A 898 -28.43 -24.43 8.22
C GLU A 898 -28.15 -24.23 6.73
N GLU A 899 -29.14 -23.73 5.99
CA GLU A 899 -28.94 -23.28 4.61
C GLU A 899 -28.00 -22.08 4.56
N TRP A 900 -28.13 -21.08 5.45
CA TRP A 900 -27.17 -19.97 5.53
C TRP A 900 -25.72 -20.45 5.63
N THR A 901 -25.47 -21.40 6.53
CA THR A 901 -24.12 -21.95 6.75
C THR A 901 -23.64 -22.73 5.52
N LYS A 902 -24.52 -23.50 4.88
CA LYS A 902 -24.22 -24.17 3.62
C LYS A 902 -23.83 -23.17 2.52
N LYS A 903 -24.62 -22.11 2.35
CA LYS A 903 -24.32 -21.04 1.37
C LYS A 903 -22.96 -20.41 1.63
N ALA A 904 -22.66 -20.08 2.89
CA ALA A 904 -21.38 -19.49 3.28
C ALA A 904 -20.18 -20.39 2.95
N ILE A 905 -20.31 -21.71 3.14
CA ILE A 905 -19.29 -22.69 2.79
C ILE A 905 -19.09 -22.77 1.26
N LEU A 906 -20.19 -22.84 0.51
CA LEU A 906 -20.14 -22.87 -0.97
C LEU A 906 -19.47 -21.60 -1.51
N THR A 907 -19.86 -20.43 -1.01
CA THR A 907 -19.22 -19.16 -1.36
C THR A 907 -17.73 -19.18 -1.04
N ALA A 908 -17.33 -19.55 0.18
CA ALA A 908 -15.92 -19.55 0.59
C ALA A 908 -15.03 -20.42 -0.31
N PHE A 909 -15.50 -21.63 -0.62
CA PHE A 909 -14.69 -22.64 -1.30
C PHE A 909 -14.80 -22.61 -2.83
N ALA A 910 -15.70 -21.77 -3.37
CA ALA A 910 -15.70 -21.41 -4.78
C ALA A 910 -14.64 -20.35 -5.13
N MET A 911 -14.04 -19.65 -4.16
CA MET A 911 -13.15 -18.50 -4.43
C MET A 911 -11.73 -18.86 -4.90
N GLY A 912 -11.47 -20.11 -5.31
CA GLY A 912 -10.15 -20.58 -5.72
C GLY A 912 -9.55 -19.78 -6.90
N ASP A 913 -10.39 -19.35 -7.84
CA ASP A 913 -9.97 -18.59 -9.03
C ASP A 913 -9.61 -17.12 -8.72
N PHE A 914 -9.96 -16.61 -7.53
CA PHE A 914 -9.58 -15.28 -7.06
C PHE A 914 -8.25 -15.26 -6.29
N SER A 915 -7.45 -16.32 -6.36
CA SER A 915 -6.06 -16.29 -5.86
C SER A 915 -5.20 -15.36 -6.71
N SER A 916 -4.42 -14.50 -6.05
CA SER A 916 -3.44 -13.66 -6.74
C SER A 916 -2.34 -14.46 -7.43
N ASP A 917 -2.12 -15.73 -7.06
CA ASP A 917 -1.17 -16.59 -7.78
C ASP A 917 -1.65 -16.87 -9.19
N ARG A 918 -2.96 -17.13 -9.36
CA ARG A 918 -3.56 -17.30 -10.69
C ARG A 918 -3.39 -16.03 -11.51
N SER A 919 -3.76 -14.87 -10.96
CA SER A 919 -3.60 -13.59 -11.66
C SER A 919 -2.13 -13.35 -12.06
N VAL A 920 -1.17 -13.55 -11.15
CA VAL A 920 0.26 -13.36 -11.43
C VAL A 920 0.77 -14.35 -12.47
N GLN A 921 0.28 -15.59 -12.47
CA GLN A 921 0.60 -16.58 -13.51
C GLN A 921 0.03 -16.16 -14.88
N ASP A 922 -1.22 -15.68 -14.95
CA ASP A 922 -1.82 -15.14 -16.18
C ASP A 922 -1.00 -13.98 -16.74
N TYR A 923 -0.51 -13.08 -15.87
CA TYR A 923 0.41 -12.02 -16.26
C TYR A 923 1.74 -12.58 -16.78
N ALA A 924 2.33 -13.55 -16.08
CA ALA A 924 3.62 -14.14 -16.44
C ALA A 924 3.56 -14.80 -17.83
N ASP A 925 2.49 -15.53 -18.11
CA ASP A 925 2.31 -16.27 -19.37
C ASP A 925 1.80 -15.36 -20.50
N GLY A 926 0.78 -14.54 -20.25
CA GLY A 926 0.07 -13.77 -21.27
C GLY A 926 0.66 -12.38 -21.58
N ILE A 927 1.47 -11.82 -20.68
CA ILE A 927 1.98 -10.44 -20.80
C ILE A 927 3.49 -10.39 -20.67
N TRP A 928 4.06 -10.84 -19.55
CA TRP A 928 5.47 -10.62 -19.25
C TRP A 928 6.38 -11.59 -19.99
N SER A 929 5.89 -12.79 -20.31
CA SER A 929 6.69 -13.91 -20.85
C SER A 929 7.90 -14.18 -19.97
N VAL A 930 7.64 -14.46 -18.69
CA VAL A 930 8.66 -14.69 -17.65
C VAL A 930 8.42 -16.02 -16.98
N GLU A 931 9.48 -16.81 -16.82
CA GLU A 931 9.44 -18.12 -16.17
C GLU A 931 9.94 -18.06 -14.72
N PRO A 932 9.50 -18.99 -13.85
CA PRO A 932 10.05 -19.14 -12.50
C PRO A 932 11.57 -19.36 -12.49
N CYS A 933 12.26 -18.67 -11.58
CA CYS A 933 13.68 -18.81 -11.30
C CYS A 933 13.87 -19.18 -9.83
N ARG A 934 13.64 -20.47 -9.52
CA ARG A 934 13.67 -21.04 -8.17
C ARG A 934 15.11 -21.15 -7.65
N VAL A 935 15.34 -20.62 -6.46
CA VAL A 935 16.59 -20.81 -5.71
C VAL A 935 16.65 -22.27 -5.21
N PRO A 936 17.75 -23.00 -5.43
CA PRO A 936 17.92 -24.37 -4.96
C PRO A 936 17.82 -24.51 -3.43
N GLU A 937 17.34 -25.67 -2.97
CA GLU A 937 17.26 -26.05 -1.55
C GLU A 937 18.63 -26.19 -0.88
#